data_AF-A0AAU7QKN9-F1
#
_entry.id   AF-A0AAU7QKN9-F1
#
_cell.length_a   1.000
_cell.length_b   1.000
_cell.length_c   1.000
_cell.angle_alpha   90.00
_cell.angle_beta   90.00
_cell.angle_gamma   90.00
#
_symmetry.space_group_name_H-M   'P 1'
#
loop_
_entity.id
_entity.type
_entity.pdbx_description
1 polymer ?
#
loop_
_entity_poly.entity_id
_entity_poly.type
_entity_poly.pdbx_seq_one_letter_code
_entity_poly.pdbx_strand_id
1 'polypeptide(L)'
;MALNIARERLSNLRVDWSTLLPLVGATVLLLVGLFCVWQTWLIADEGDAIDRVHQAQDQAVRAMSEEIVNQRRSIEKVLAGVDPATLMSDPAQSAAALRQQLPQARKLELYSGDLAEVLRANYREFGYAKAAQLMAAQSADGVPPAQSVSYGSGDRRLSLVIPLGLPQQTQAWAWVELPFAPMKQRFDAISPAGGRLELRQGDDSGYIQLFSNGSNSAEIEAAGKPVAGSAFSVGVGLPRAFIVLPRSVILSALLALLGLGGGAYLSWLRLRRQQVPVEPEEDELPLAPPAPATAEAARQPRTSPPAPSPPPAVAPVPAPTSVDPAIFRAYDIRGVVGKTLNADVARLLGQSIGTLMGEKGLREIVVGRDGRLSGPQLAAALAEGLRDAGIDVIDIGAVPTPVVYYAAYRFNTGCGVAVTGSHNPPDYNGFKIVIGGETLSEGAIQDLYQRIASGALTGGGSGGLRQVDVAPDYIEKIVSDVLAERRLKIVVDCGNGIPGAIAPQVLEGVGCEVVPLYCDVDGSFPNHHPDPSDPANLEDLILAVRQTGADLGVAFDGDGDRLGVVTQSGEIIYPDRLLMLFARDVLSRQPGATVIYDVKCTSHLKGQVLDAGGSPLMWRTGHSLIKAKMRETGAELAGEMSGHFFFKERWYGFDDGIYAAARLLEILAGDLQGRSPAEIFATLPKSVSTPELKIELAEGEHYRFMDRLRQQATFEDATLITIDGVRADWPDGWGLVRASNTTPALVLRFEADNAAALARIQQVFRKQLLAVDFKLKLPFP
;
A
#
# COMPACT_ATOMS: atom_id res chain seq x y z
N MET A 1 67.47 23.84 -4.40
CA MET A 1 67.87 24.25 -5.77
C MET A 1 66.86 23.81 -6.84
N ALA A 2 66.41 22.54 -6.86
CA ALA A 2 65.36 22.07 -7.80
C ALA A 2 64.00 22.79 -7.68
N LEU A 3 63.60 23.23 -6.47
CA LEU A 3 62.34 23.97 -6.25
C LEU A 3 62.37 25.43 -6.75
N ASN A 4 63.54 26.06 -6.86
CA ASN A 4 63.66 27.41 -7.41
C ASN A 4 63.62 27.40 -8.94
N ILE A 5 64.18 26.36 -9.57
CA ILE A 5 64.14 26.16 -11.03
C ILE A 5 62.71 25.86 -11.50
N ALA A 6 61.91 25.14 -10.69
CA ALA A 6 60.50 24.90 -10.99
C ALA A 6 59.65 26.16 -10.86
N ARG A 7 59.95 27.05 -9.91
CA ARG A 7 59.26 28.34 -9.73
C ARG A 7 59.57 29.34 -10.86
N GLU A 8 60.80 29.37 -11.37
CA GLU A 8 61.18 30.20 -12.54
C GLU A 8 60.60 29.68 -13.86
N ARG A 9 60.38 28.37 -14.01
CA ARG A 9 59.73 27.80 -15.22
C ARG A 9 58.22 28.05 -15.26
N LEU A 10 57.55 28.16 -14.12
CA LEU A 10 56.11 28.42 -14.04
C LEU A 10 55.75 29.91 -14.20
N SER A 11 56.67 30.85 -13.93
CA SER A 11 56.42 32.29 -14.08
C SER A 11 56.40 32.79 -15.53
N ASN A 12 56.83 31.96 -16.50
CA ASN A 12 56.92 32.34 -17.92
C ASN A 12 55.87 31.67 -18.84
N LEU A 13 54.91 30.92 -18.30
CA LEU A 13 53.76 30.43 -19.08
C LEU A 13 52.72 31.54 -19.24
N ARG A 14 52.97 32.49 -20.14
CA ARG A 14 51.91 33.37 -20.66
C ARG A 14 50.98 32.53 -21.53
N VAL A 15 49.89 32.04 -20.93
CA VAL A 15 48.79 31.40 -21.66
C VAL A 15 48.17 32.45 -22.58
N ASP A 16 48.30 32.25 -23.89
CA ASP A 16 47.71 33.12 -24.88
C ASP A 16 46.19 32.86 -24.97
N TRP A 17 45.44 33.54 -24.11
CA TRP A 17 43.98 33.46 -24.06
C TRP A 17 43.33 33.87 -25.38
N SER A 18 44.00 34.64 -26.24
CA SER A 18 43.45 35.10 -27.52
C SER A 18 43.29 33.97 -28.54
N THR A 19 44.08 32.90 -28.42
CA THR A 19 44.02 31.70 -29.28
C THR A 19 43.29 30.53 -28.63
N LEU A 20 43.22 30.49 -27.30
CA LEU A 20 42.53 29.46 -26.52
C LEU A 20 41.03 29.71 -26.35
N LEU A 21 40.59 30.94 -26.10
CA LEU A 21 39.16 31.26 -25.93
C LEU A 21 38.31 30.84 -27.15
N PRO A 22 38.72 31.13 -28.40
CA PRO A 22 37.97 30.72 -29.58
C PRO A 22 37.94 29.20 -29.77
N LEU A 23 38.99 28.48 -29.35
CA LEU A 23 39.02 27.02 -29.39
C LEU A 23 38.03 26.43 -28.38
N VAL A 24 38.07 26.90 -27.13
CA VAL A 24 37.14 26.44 -26.08
C VAL A 24 35.71 26.75 -26.48
N GLY A 25 35.43 27.96 -26.97
CA GLY A 25 34.11 28.35 -27.47
C GLY A 25 33.65 27.48 -28.65
N ALA A 26 34.53 27.20 -29.61
CA ALA A 26 34.22 26.33 -30.73
C ALA A 26 33.89 24.89 -30.29
N THR A 27 34.71 24.33 -29.39
CA THR A 27 34.50 22.97 -28.86
C THR A 27 33.20 22.87 -28.06
N VAL A 28 32.89 23.84 -27.21
CA VAL A 28 31.65 23.87 -26.44
C VAL A 28 30.44 23.96 -27.37
N LEU A 29 30.46 24.84 -28.38
CA LEU A 29 29.36 24.98 -29.33
C LEU A 29 29.16 23.72 -30.20
N LEU A 30 30.24 23.05 -30.62
CA LEU A 30 30.15 21.78 -31.33
C LEU A 30 29.55 20.67 -30.45
N LEU A 31 29.96 20.57 -29.18
CA LEU A 31 29.41 19.59 -28.25
C LEU A 31 27.93 19.86 -27.95
N VAL A 32 27.55 21.12 -27.74
CA VAL A 32 26.14 21.52 -27.58
C VAL A 32 25.34 21.23 -28.86
N GLY A 33 25.91 21.52 -30.03
CA GLY A 33 25.30 21.22 -31.32
C GLY A 33 25.04 19.72 -31.51
N LEU A 34 26.04 18.87 -31.23
CA LEU A 34 25.90 17.41 -31.28
C LEU A 34 24.88 16.89 -30.26
N PHE A 35 24.86 17.45 -29.06
CA PHE A 35 23.84 17.14 -28.04
C PHE A 35 22.44 17.49 -28.55
N CYS A 36 22.25 18.65 -29.16
CA CYS A 36 20.97 19.05 -29.76
C CYS A 36 20.56 18.16 -30.94
N VAL A 37 21.51 17.67 -31.76
CA VAL A 37 21.22 16.67 -32.81
C VAL A 37 20.67 15.40 -32.19
N TRP A 38 21.35 14.87 -31.17
CA TRP A 38 20.91 13.66 -30.46
C TRP A 38 19.53 13.83 -29.81
N GLN A 39 19.28 14.98 -29.16
CA GLN A 39 17.97 15.30 -28.58
C GLN A 39 16.87 15.46 -29.65
N THR A 40 17.19 16.03 -30.82
CA THR A 40 16.26 16.12 -31.94
C THR A 40 15.86 14.74 -32.45
N TRP A 41 16.83 13.83 -32.56
CA TRP A 41 16.58 12.44 -32.95
C TRP A 41 15.70 11.72 -31.92
N LEU A 42 15.95 11.89 -30.62
CA LEU A 42 15.12 11.31 -29.56
C LEU A 42 13.67 11.82 -29.58
N ILE A 43 13.46 13.11 -29.84
CA ILE A 43 12.10 13.69 -29.95
C ILE A 43 11.35 13.10 -31.15
N ALA A 44 12.03 12.90 -32.28
CA ALA A 44 11.42 12.29 -33.47
C ALA A 44 11.11 10.79 -33.25
N ASP A 45 12.02 10.04 -32.64
CA ASP A 45 11.82 8.61 -32.36
C ASP A 45 10.76 8.35 -31.27
N GLU A 46 10.58 9.25 -30.30
CA GLU A 46 9.55 9.12 -29.25
C GLU A 46 8.13 9.10 -29.84
N GLY A 47 7.84 9.96 -30.83
CA GLY A 47 6.53 9.98 -31.49
C GLY A 47 6.24 8.68 -32.24
N ASP A 48 7.20 8.23 -33.06
CA ASP A 48 7.06 6.97 -33.80
C ASP A 48 7.00 5.76 -32.83
N ALA A 49 7.65 5.84 -31.67
CA ALA A 49 7.61 4.78 -30.66
C ALA A 49 6.24 4.67 -29.97
N ILE A 50 5.59 5.80 -29.65
CA ILE A 50 4.25 5.82 -29.07
C ILE A 50 3.24 5.16 -30.01
N ASP A 51 3.27 5.53 -31.29
CA ASP A 51 2.36 4.97 -32.31
C ASP A 51 2.55 3.46 -32.46
N ARG A 52 3.80 2.96 -32.42
CA ARG A 52 4.09 1.52 -32.47
C ARG A 52 3.52 0.77 -31.25
N VAL A 53 3.57 1.36 -30.06
CA VAL A 53 3.02 0.75 -28.83
C VAL A 53 1.50 0.69 -28.88
N HIS A 54 0.85 1.76 -29.35
CA HIS A 54 -0.62 1.77 -29.53
C HIS A 54 -1.08 0.79 -30.61
N GLN A 55 -0.31 0.61 -31.70
CA GLN A 55 -0.58 -0.44 -32.68
C GLN A 55 -0.45 -1.85 -32.08
N ALA A 56 0.55 -2.07 -31.22
CA ALA A 56 0.73 -3.32 -30.50
C ALA A 56 -0.45 -3.58 -29.53
N GLN A 57 -0.97 -2.54 -28.87
CA GLN A 57 -2.20 -2.61 -28.06
C GLN A 57 -3.40 -3.07 -28.90
N ASP A 58 -3.61 -2.49 -30.09
CA ASP A 58 -4.72 -2.88 -30.97
C ASP A 58 -4.58 -4.31 -31.49
N GLN A 59 -3.33 -4.75 -31.73
CA GLN A 59 -3.05 -6.15 -32.06
C GLN A 59 -3.37 -7.07 -30.88
N ALA A 60 -3.03 -6.68 -29.65
CA ALA A 60 -3.32 -7.45 -28.45
C ALA A 60 -4.82 -7.56 -28.18
N VAL A 61 -5.56 -6.46 -28.28
CA VAL A 61 -7.03 -6.47 -28.13
C VAL A 61 -7.67 -7.44 -29.12
N ARG A 62 -7.28 -7.38 -30.40
CA ARG A 62 -7.79 -8.30 -31.43
C ARG A 62 -7.43 -9.75 -31.14
N ALA A 63 -6.16 -10.03 -30.80
CA ALA A 63 -5.71 -11.40 -30.53
C ALA A 63 -6.42 -12.02 -29.32
N MET A 64 -6.67 -11.24 -28.26
CA MET A 64 -7.40 -11.70 -27.07
C MET A 64 -8.87 -11.93 -27.39
N SER A 65 -9.51 -11.01 -28.13
CA SER A 65 -10.91 -11.16 -28.54
C SER A 65 -11.12 -12.40 -29.42
N GLU A 66 -10.25 -12.63 -30.40
CA GLU A 66 -10.31 -13.81 -31.27
C GLU A 66 -10.15 -15.11 -30.49
N GLU A 67 -9.25 -15.15 -29.51
CA GLU A 67 -9.05 -16.34 -28.68
C GLU A 67 -10.28 -16.64 -27.82
N ILE A 68 -10.88 -15.63 -27.19
CA ILE A 68 -12.12 -15.80 -26.43
C ILE A 68 -13.25 -16.33 -27.32
N VAL A 69 -13.41 -15.77 -28.52
CA VAL A 69 -14.40 -16.23 -29.50
C VAL A 69 -14.13 -17.68 -29.92
N ASN A 70 -12.88 -18.05 -30.17
CA ASN A 70 -12.49 -19.41 -30.55
C ASN A 70 -12.78 -20.42 -29.43
N GLN A 71 -12.41 -20.09 -28.19
CA GLN A 71 -12.68 -20.93 -27.02
C GLN A 71 -14.19 -21.12 -26.82
N ARG A 72 -14.97 -20.04 -26.88
CA ARG A 72 -16.43 -20.07 -26.78
C ARG A 72 -17.06 -20.95 -27.88
N ARG A 73 -16.69 -20.74 -29.14
CA ARG A 73 -17.19 -21.52 -30.28
C ARG A 73 -16.87 -23.01 -30.15
N SER A 74 -15.69 -23.35 -29.60
CA SER A 74 -15.30 -24.74 -29.37
C SER A 74 -16.22 -25.45 -28.38
N ILE A 75 -16.63 -24.74 -27.32
CA ILE A 75 -17.56 -25.25 -26.30
C ILE A 75 -18.97 -25.32 -26.88
N GLU A 76 -19.44 -24.26 -27.52
CA GLU A 76 -20.77 -24.21 -28.14
C GLU A 76 -20.99 -25.35 -29.15
N LYS A 77 -19.96 -25.71 -29.93
CA LYS A 77 -20.05 -26.83 -30.88
C LYS A 77 -20.34 -28.18 -30.19
N VAL A 78 -19.81 -28.39 -28.98
CA VAL A 78 -20.07 -29.61 -28.20
C VAL A 78 -21.46 -29.56 -27.55
N LEU A 79 -21.90 -28.37 -27.14
CA LEU A 79 -23.17 -28.17 -26.44
C LEU A 79 -24.40 -28.08 -27.38
N ALA A 80 -24.22 -27.72 -28.65
CA ALA A 80 -25.29 -27.46 -29.62
C ALA A 80 -26.19 -28.67 -29.94
N GLY A 81 -25.77 -29.89 -29.62
CA GLY A 81 -26.51 -31.12 -29.91
C GLY A 81 -27.25 -31.73 -28.73
N VAL A 82 -27.27 -31.06 -27.57
CA VAL A 82 -27.78 -31.64 -26.33
C VAL A 82 -29.04 -30.92 -25.87
N ASP A 83 -30.06 -31.69 -25.51
CA ASP A 83 -31.32 -31.17 -24.97
C ASP A 83 -31.13 -30.61 -23.54
N PRO A 84 -31.37 -29.32 -23.28
CA PRO A 84 -31.20 -28.72 -21.96
C PRO A 84 -32.07 -29.37 -20.88
N ALA A 85 -33.28 -29.84 -21.21
CA ALA A 85 -34.15 -30.49 -20.25
C ALA A 85 -33.56 -31.82 -19.76
N THR A 86 -32.94 -32.58 -20.66
CA THR A 86 -32.23 -33.82 -20.36
C THR A 86 -30.97 -33.55 -19.52
N LEU A 87 -30.23 -32.46 -19.79
CA LEU A 87 -29.06 -32.09 -19.00
C LEU A 87 -29.41 -31.76 -17.54
N MET A 88 -30.54 -31.09 -17.33
CA MET A 88 -30.96 -30.63 -16.01
C MET A 88 -31.64 -31.71 -15.15
N SER A 89 -31.93 -32.90 -15.68
CA SER A 89 -32.49 -34.00 -14.87
C SER A 89 -31.45 -34.57 -13.88
N ASP A 90 -30.18 -34.61 -14.28
CA ASP A 90 -29.03 -34.87 -13.42
C ASP A 90 -27.86 -34.00 -13.88
N PRO A 91 -27.76 -32.75 -13.37
CA PRO A 91 -26.75 -31.79 -13.81
C PRO A 91 -25.32 -32.26 -13.55
N ALA A 92 -25.07 -32.97 -12.44
CA ALA A 92 -23.74 -33.40 -12.06
C ALA A 92 -23.22 -34.52 -12.98
N GLN A 93 -24.07 -35.53 -13.25
CA GLN A 93 -23.72 -36.62 -14.16
C GLN A 93 -23.57 -36.12 -15.60
N SER A 94 -24.47 -35.24 -16.03
CA SER A 94 -24.46 -34.62 -17.35
C SER A 94 -23.21 -33.77 -17.56
N ALA A 95 -22.82 -32.97 -16.56
CA ALA A 95 -21.60 -32.18 -16.60
C ALA A 95 -20.34 -33.06 -16.71
N ALA A 96 -20.29 -34.17 -15.96
CA ALA A 96 -19.18 -35.12 -16.04
C ALA A 96 -19.06 -35.77 -17.43
N ALA A 97 -20.19 -36.12 -18.06
CA ALA A 97 -20.23 -36.67 -19.42
C ALA A 97 -19.78 -35.64 -20.48
N LEU A 98 -20.28 -34.40 -20.39
CA LEU A 98 -19.86 -33.30 -21.27
C LEU A 98 -18.37 -32.99 -21.13
N ARG A 99 -17.82 -33.06 -19.93
CA ARG A 99 -16.38 -32.84 -19.69
C ARG A 99 -15.51 -33.88 -20.40
N GLN A 100 -15.98 -35.11 -20.61
CA GLN A 100 -15.24 -36.11 -21.40
C GLN A 100 -15.11 -35.70 -22.88
N GLN A 101 -16.05 -34.93 -23.41
CA GLN A 101 -16.03 -34.39 -24.77
C GLN A 101 -15.26 -33.07 -24.88
N LEU A 102 -14.96 -32.42 -23.75
CA LEU A 102 -14.17 -31.19 -23.63
C LEU A 102 -12.91 -31.45 -22.78
N PRO A 103 -11.93 -32.22 -23.28
CA PRO A 103 -10.74 -32.60 -22.49
C PRO A 103 -9.90 -31.41 -22.01
N GLN A 104 -10.00 -30.27 -22.68
CA GLN A 104 -9.37 -29.01 -22.27
C GLN A 104 -10.06 -28.35 -21.06
N ALA A 105 -11.32 -28.68 -20.76
CA ALA A 105 -12.05 -28.08 -19.64
C ALA A 105 -11.54 -28.63 -18.30
N ARG A 106 -11.06 -27.71 -17.45
CA ARG A 106 -10.67 -28.02 -16.08
C ARG A 106 -11.89 -28.33 -15.22
N LYS A 107 -12.95 -27.53 -15.39
CA LYS A 107 -14.22 -27.67 -14.68
C LYS A 107 -15.37 -27.35 -15.63
N LEU A 108 -16.49 -28.04 -15.47
CA LEU A 108 -17.73 -27.78 -16.17
C LEU A 108 -18.87 -28.02 -15.19
N GLU A 109 -19.76 -27.05 -15.04
CA GLU A 109 -20.93 -27.11 -14.17
C GLU A 109 -22.15 -26.58 -14.92
N LEU A 110 -23.33 -27.09 -14.57
CA LEU A 110 -24.59 -26.77 -15.23
C LEU A 110 -25.54 -26.13 -14.23
N TYR A 111 -26.27 -25.11 -14.69
CA TYR A 111 -27.23 -24.35 -13.89
C TYR A 111 -28.55 -24.18 -14.62
N SER A 112 -29.63 -24.03 -13.86
CA SER A 112 -30.96 -23.72 -14.35
C SER A 112 -31.00 -22.35 -15.04
N GLY A 113 -31.93 -22.17 -15.99
CA GLY A 113 -32.07 -20.91 -16.73
C GLY A 113 -32.40 -19.71 -15.83
N ASP A 114 -33.13 -19.92 -14.73
CA ASP A 114 -33.48 -18.88 -13.76
C ASP A 114 -32.40 -18.63 -12.70
N LEU A 115 -31.36 -19.48 -12.64
CA LEU A 115 -30.25 -19.42 -11.69
C LEU A 115 -30.72 -19.40 -10.23
N ALA A 116 -31.87 -19.98 -9.92
CA ALA A 116 -32.43 -19.96 -8.56
C ALA A 116 -31.48 -20.58 -7.52
N GLU A 117 -30.71 -21.60 -7.89
CA GLU A 117 -29.68 -22.20 -7.04
C GLU A 117 -28.50 -21.26 -6.78
N VAL A 118 -28.14 -20.39 -7.74
CA VAL A 118 -27.08 -19.40 -7.54
C VAL A 118 -27.57 -18.31 -6.60
N LEU A 119 -28.80 -17.84 -6.75
CA LEU A 119 -29.40 -16.85 -5.86
C LEU A 119 -29.50 -17.32 -4.39
N ARG A 120 -29.61 -18.63 -4.17
CA ARG A 120 -29.73 -19.25 -2.84
C ARG A 120 -28.43 -19.86 -2.34
N ALA A 121 -27.35 -19.79 -3.13
CA ALA A 121 -26.08 -20.41 -2.78
C ALA A 121 -25.37 -19.65 -1.65
N ASN A 122 -24.63 -20.39 -0.81
CA ASN A 122 -23.62 -19.79 0.05
C ASN A 122 -22.42 -19.34 -0.82
N TYR A 123 -22.28 -18.04 -1.06
CA TYR A 123 -21.27 -17.51 -1.95
C TYR A 123 -19.83 -17.71 -1.50
N ARG A 124 -19.59 -17.93 -0.20
CA ARG A 124 -18.27 -18.30 0.31
C ARG A 124 -17.81 -19.64 -0.25
N GLU A 125 -18.71 -20.61 -0.35
CA GLU A 125 -18.42 -21.94 -0.90
C GLU A 125 -18.57 -21.98 -2.43
N PHE A 126 -19.53 -21.24 -2.95
CA PHE A 126 -19.86 -21.21 -4.38
C PHE A 126 -18.83 -20.42 -5.22
N GLY A 127 -18.23 -19.40 -4.63
CA GLY A 127 -17.29 -18.48 -5.26
C GLY A 127 -17.96 -17.21 -5.81
N TYR A 128 -17.59 -16.05 -5.26
CA TYR A 128 -18.17 -14.74 -5.60
C TYR A 128 -18.06 -14.37 -7.08
N ALA A 129 -16.85 -14.48 -7.67
CA ALA A 129 -16.64 -14.15 -9.08
C ALA A 129 -17.51 -15.01 -10.01
N LYS A 130 -17.66 -16.29 -9.68
CA LYS A 130 -18.50 -17.23 -10.43
C LYS A 130 -19.98 -16.89 -10.30
N ALA A 131 -20.45 -16.61 -9.09
CA ALA A 131 -21.84 -16.16 -8.88
C ALA A 131 -22.11 -14.87 -9.67
N ALA A 132 -21.23 -13.88 -9.58
CA ALA A 132 -21.37 -12.62 -10.32
C ALA A 132 -21.39 -12.84 -11.84
N GLN A 133 -20.52 -13.70 -12.36
CA GLN A 133 -20.48 -14.03 -13.79
C GLN A 133 -21.78 -14.70 -14.27
N LEU A 134 -22.33 -15.63 -13.47
CA LEU A 134 -23.61 -16.29 -13.77
C LEU A 134 -24.77 -15.32 -13.68
N MET A 135 -24.85 -14.48 -12.65
CA MET A 135 -25.90 -13.47 -12.52
C MET A 135 -25.85 -12.44 -13.65
N ALA A 136 -24.65 -12.00 -14.06
CA ALA A 136 -24.48 -11.11 -15.20
C ALA A 136 -24.97 -11.73 -16.52
N ALA A 137 -24.96 -13.06 -16.63
CA ALA A 137 -25.48 -13.76 -17.79
C ALA A 137 -27.00 -13.62 -17.95
N GLN A 138 -27.73 -13.47 -16.83
CA GLN A 138 -29.18 -13.31 -16.82
C GLN A 138 -29.63 -11.91 -17.21
N SER A 139 -28.83 -10.88 -16.90
CA SER A 139 -29.15 -9.47 -17.13
C SER A 139 -28.60 -8.91 -18.45
N ALA A 140 -27.70 -9.62 -19.11
CA ALA A 140 -27.07 -9.11 -20.32
C ALA A 140 -27.99 -9.26 -21.54
N ASP A 141 -28.19 -8.17 -22.31
CA ASP A 141 -28.71 -8.19 -23.68
C ASP A 141 -27.75 -8.88 -24.67
N GLY A 142 -26.93 -9.84 -24.22
CA GLY A 142 -25.82 -10.41 -24.97
C GLY A 142 -25.02 -11.49 -24.25
N VAL A 143 -23.81 -11.75 -24.78
CA VAL A 143 -22.92 -12.84 -24.37
C VAL A 143 -22.27 -12.54 -23.02
N PRO A 144 -22.39 -13.42 -21.99
CA PRO A 144 -21.80 -13.18 -20.67
C PRO A 144 -20.27 -12.98 -20.78
N PRO A 145 -19.68 -12.00 -20.08
CA PRO A 145 -18.27 -11.70 -20.24
C PRO A 145 -17.39 -12.85 -19.76
N ALA A 146 -16.38 -13.20 -20.56
CA ALA A 146 -15.28 -14.04 -20.10
C ALA A 146 -14.52 -13.35 -18.95
N GLN A 147 -14.11 -14.13 -17.95
CA GLN A 147 -13.39 -13.63 -16.78
C GLN A 147 -12.20 -14.54 -16.44
N SER A 148 -11.21 -13.99 -15.75
CA SER A 148 -10.12 -14.72 -15.14
C SER A 148 -10.46 -15.03 -13.69
N VAL A 149 -10.21 -16.27 -13.30
CA VAL A 149 -10.31 -16.75 -11.91
C VAL A 149 -8.92 -17.23 -11.47
N SER A 150 -8.54 -16.93 -10.24
CA SER A 150 -7.28 -17.40 -9.65
C SER A 150 -7.58 -18.27 -8.42
N TYR A 151 -6.85 -19.38 -8.29
CA TYR A 151 -6.97 -20.34 -7.19
C TYR A 151 -5.76 -20.31 -6.24
N GLY A 152 -4.96 -19.23 -6.27
CA GLY A 152 -3.67 -19.16 -5.56
C GLY A 152 -2.57 -19.95 -6.26
N SER A 153 -1.32 -19.85 -5.78
CA SER A 153 -0.13 -20.55 -6.32
C SER A 153 0.20 -20.32 -7.82
N GLY A 154 -0.37 -19.27 -8.43
CA GLY A 154 -0.22 -18.99 -9.86
C GLY A 154 -1.15 -19.80 -10.79
N ASP A 155 -2.07 -20.62 -10.26
CA ASP A 155 -3.09 -21.30 -11.07
C ASP A 155 -4.19 -20.31 -11.45
N ARG A 156 -4.11 -19.82 -12.69
CA ARG A 156 -5.06 -18.89 -13.30
C ARG A 156 -5.83 -19.60 -14.41
N ARG A 157 -7.15 -19.40 -14.42
CA ARG A 157 -8.08 -20.03 -15.37
C ARG A 157 -8.96 -19.00 -16.05
N LEU A 158 -9.40 -19.34 -17.25
CA LEU A 158 -10.38 -18.58 -18.02
C LEU A 158 -11.75 -19.21 -17.79
N SER A 159 -12.71 -18.42 -17.32
CA SER A 159 -14.09 -18.85 -17.08
C SER A 159 -15.02 -18.29 -18.16
N LEU A 160 -15.93 -19.13 -18.65
CA LEU A 160 -16.93 -18.80 -19.67
C LEU A 160 -18.31 -19.30 -19.22
N VAL A 161 -19.35 -18.50 -19.49
CA VAL A 161 -20.76 -18.91 -19.34
C VAL A 161 -21.38 -19.03 -20.73
N ILE A 162 -21.96 -20.20 -21.02
CA ILE A 162 -22.58 -20.54 -22.29
C ILE A 162 -24.08 -20.78 -22.07
N PRO A 163 -24.97 -20.06 -22.77
CA PRO A 163 -26.41 -20.35 -22.73
C PRO A 163 -26.72 -21.67 -23.43
N LEU A 164 -27.64 -22.43 -22.86
CA LEU A 164 -28.21 -23.65 -23.44
C LEU A 164 -29.68 -23.44 -23.76
N GLY A 165 -30.10 -23.89 -24.94
CA GLY A 165 -31.46 -23.70 -25.47
C GLY A 165 -31.54 -22.59 -26.53
N LEU A 166 -32.75 -22.11 -26.80
CA LEU A 166 -32.96 -21.08 -27.83
C LEU A 166 -32.43 -19.72 -27.35
N PRO A 167 -31.80 -18.90 -28.22
CA PRO A 167 -31.21 -17.62 -27.85
C PRO A 167 -32.17 -16.61 -27.18
N GLN A 168 -33.48 -16.77 -27.41
CA GLN A 168 -34.54 -15.90 -26.86
C GLN A 168 -35.10 -16.39 -25.53
N GLN A 169 -34.77 -17.62 -25.12
CA GLN A 169 -35.26 -18.22 -23.88
C GLN A 169 -34.24 -19.27 -23.39
N THR A 170 -33.19 -18.81 -22.72
CA THR A 170 -32.16 -19.67 -22.13
C THR A 170 -32.78 -20.59 -21.08
N GLN A 171 -32.65 -21.90 -21.28
CA GLN A 171 -33.25 -22.92 -20.41
C GLN A 171 -32.26 -23.41 -19.34
N ALA A 172 -30.97 -23.33 -19.62
CA ALA A 172 -29.89 -23.68 -18.71
C ALA A 172 -28.60 -22.93 -19.08
N TRP A 173 -27.64 -22.91 -18.17
CA TRP A 173 -26.32 -22.30 -18.36
C TRP A 173 -25.23 -23.33 -18.11
N ALA A 174 -24.21 -23.35 -18.97
CA ALA A 174 -22.97 -24.08 -18.73
C ALA A 174 -21.87 -23.11 -18.31
N TRP A 175 -21.33 -23.30 -17.11
CA TRP A 175 -20.14 -22.59 -16.64
C TRP A 175 -18.91 -23.47 -16.83
N VAL A 176 -17.93 -23.00 -17.59
CA VAL A 176 -16.77 -23.78 -18.02
C VAL A 176 -15.47 -23.06 -17.67
N GLU A 177 -14.55 -23.79 -17.03
CA GLU A 177 -13.19 -23.32 -16.80
C GLU A 177 -12.19 -23.95 -17.77
N LEU A 178 -11.36 -23.11 -18.35
CA LEU A 178 -10.31 -23.46 -19.28
C LEU A 178 -8.94 -23.01 -18.75
N PRO A 179 -7.84 -23.66 -19.16
CA PRO A 179 -6.49 -23.16 -18.89
C PRO A 179 -6.31 -21.74 -19.46
N PHE A 180 -5.67 -20.85 -18.71
CA PHE A 180 -5.37 -19.49 -19.21
C PHE A 180 -4.14 -19.45 -20.12
N ALA A 181 -3.35 -20.54 -20.19
CA ALA A 181 -2.10 -20.60 -20.95
C ALA A 181 -2.21 -20.17 -22.43
N PRO A 182 -3.26 -20.55 -23.21
CA PRO A 182 -3.41 -20.11 -24.61
C PRO A 182 -3.54 -18.58 -24.74
N MET A 183 -4.29 -17.94 -23.84
CA MET A 183 -4.42 -16.48 -23.79
C MET A 183 -3.06 -15.83 -23.50
N LYS A 184 -2.36 -16.32 -22.48
CA LYS A 184 -1.02 -15.82 -22.12
C LYS A 184 -0.03 -15.95 -23.29
N GLN A 185 0.00 -17.11 -23.94
CA GLN A 185 0.92 -17.36 -25.06
C GLN A 185 0.66 -16.40 -26.23
N ARG A 186 -0.60 -16.14 -26.57
CA ARG A 186 -0.96 -15.17 -27.62
C ARG A 186 -0.60 -13.73 -27.22
N PHE A 187 -0.77 -13.37 -25.95
CA PHE A 187 -0.43 -12.05 -25.45
C PHE A 187 1.09 -11.82 -25.45
N ASP A 188 1.87 -12.80 -24.98
CA ASP A 188 3.33 -12.73 -24.93
C ASP A 188 3.97 -12.71 -26.33
N ALA A 189 3.30 -13.26 -27.34
CA ALA A 189 3.79 -13.26 -28.72
C ALA A 189 3.78 -11.86 -29.36
N ILE A 190 3.12 -10.87 -28.76
CA ILE A 190 2.97 -9.52 -29.29
C ILE A 190 4.12 -8.67 -28.76
N SER A 191 4.96 -8.17 -29.68
CA SER A 191 6.06 -7.30 -29.31
C SER A 191 5.53 -5.94 -28.83
N PRO A 192 5.90 -5.48 -27.62
CA PRO A 192 5.46 -4.20 -27.10
C PRO A 192 6.20 -2.99 -27.72
N ALA A 193 7.00 -3.21 -28.78
CA ALA A 193 7.66 -2.19 -29.58
C ALA A 193 8.45 -1.12 -28.79
N GLY A 194 9.09 -1.53 -27.69
CA GLY A 194 9.88 -0.65 -26.81
C GLY A 194 9.13 -0.10 -25.60
N GLY A 195 7.79 -0.19 -25.58
CA GLY A 195 6.95 0.14 -24.43
C GLY A 195 6.62 -1.08 -23.57
N ARG A 196 5.40 -1.07 -22.99
CA ARG A 196 4.82 -2.17 -22.20
C ARG A 196 3.36 -2.39 -22.58
N LEU A 197 2.92 -3.64 -22.63
CA LEU A 197 1.52 -4.02 -22.74
C LEU A 197 1.09 -4.69 -21.43
N GLU A 198 -0.13 -4.43 -20.98
CA GLU A 198 -0.72 -5.06 -19.80
C GLU A 198 -2.09 -5.62 -20.13
N LEU A 199 -2.29 -6.92 -19.90
CA LEU A 199 -3.62 -7.52 -19.91
C LEU A 199 -4.22 -7.32 -18.51
N ARG A 200 -5.38 -6.68 -18.44
CA ARG A 200 -6.07 -6.29 -17.22
C ARG A 200 -7.46 -6.93 -17.16
N GLN A 201 -8.01 -7.07 -15.97
CA GLN A 201 -9.42 -7.41 -15.74
C GLN A 201 -10.05 -6.32 -14.87
N GLY A 202 -11.15 -5.74 -15.31
CA GLY A 202 -11.78 -4.58 -14.67
C GLY A 202 -12.00 -3.44 -15.66
N ASP A 203 -12.35 -2.27 -15.16
CA ASP A 203 -12.59 -1.07 -15.96
C ASP A 203 -11.65 0.07 -15.53
N ASP A 204 -11.86 1.27 -16.08
CA ASP A 204 -11.02 2.43 -15.78
C ASP A 204 -11.19 2.94 -14.33
N SER A 205 -12.15 2.42 -13.56
CA SER A 205 -12.37 2.76 -12.14
C SER A 205 -11.66 1.80 -11.17
N GLY A 206 -11.12 0.68 -11.65
CA GLY A 206 -10.34 -0.30 -10.89
C GLY A 206 -10.07 -1.57 -11.71
N TYR A 207 -8.83 -2.05 -11.71
CA TYR A 207 -8.45 -3.23 -12.49
C TYR A 207 -7.35 -4.07 -11.84
N ILE A 208 -7.39 -5.38 -12.10
CA ILE A 208 -6.36 -6.34 -11.75
C ILE A 208 -5.46 -6.56 -12.96
N GLN A 209 -4.14 -6.35 -12.79
CA GLN A 209 -3.17 -6.74 -13.82
C GLN A 209 -3.05 -8.28 -13.88
N LEU A 210 -3.44 -8.87 -15.00
CA LEU A 210 -3.32 -10.32 -15.21
C LEU A 210 -1.91 -10.70 -15.65
N PHE A 211 -1.40 -10.03 -16.68
CA PHE A 211 -0.07 -10.25 -17.28
C PHE A 211 0.48 -8.95 -17.84
N SER A 212 1.80 -8.86 -17.96
CA SER A 212 2.44 -7.74 -18.66
C SER A 212 3.61 -8.21 -19.50
N ASN A 213 3.83 -7.55 -20.64
CA ASN A 213 4.90 -7.82 -21.58
C ASN A 213 5.59 -6.49 -21.97
N GLY A 214 6.90 -6.36 -21.76
CA GLY A 214 7.67 -5.15 -22.11
C GLY A 214 8.39 -4.48 -20.94
N SER A 215 8.72 -3.20 -21.09
CA SER A 215 9.62 -2.48 -20.18
C SER A 215 8.93 -2.05 -18.87
N ASN A 216 9.50 -2.45 -17.73
CA ASN A 216 9.03 -2.03 -16.39
C ASN A 216 9.25 -0.54 -16.07
N SER A 217 10.05 0.18 -16.88
CA SER A 217 10.30 1.62 -16.71
C SER A 217 9.32 2.51 -17.49
N ALA A 218 8.37 1.92 -18.21
CA ALA A 218 7.37 2.64 -18.99
C ALA A 218 6.29 3.24 -18.08
N GLU A 219 5.84 4.46 -18.40
CA GLU A 219 4.76 5.13 -17.67
C GLU A 219 3.42 4.62 -18.18
N ILE A 220 2.63 4.06 -17.27
CA ILE A 220 1.39 3.34 -17.60
C ILE A 220 0.25 4.31 -17.84
N GLU A 221 -0.44 4.18 -18.97
CA GLU A 221 -1.71 4.86 -19.21
C GLU A 221 -2.81 4.25 -18.33
N ALA A 222 -3.58 5.13 -17.69
CA ALA A 222 -4.66 4.75 -16.78
C ALA A 222 -5.76 3.96 -17.51
N ALA A 223 -6.15 4.42 -18.70
CA ALA A 223 -7.21 3.81 -19.49
C ALA A 223 -6.70 2.60 -20.30
N GLY A 224 -7.49 1.52 -20.31
CA GLY A 224 -7.23 0.34 -21.15
C GLY A 224 -8.19 0.26 -22.34
N LYS A 225 -7.77 -0.35 -23.46
CA LYS A 225 -8.70 -0.67 -24.55
C LYS A 225 -9.47 -1.96 -24.22
N PRO A 226 -10.81 -1.95 -24.21
CA PRO A 226 -11.60 -3.12 -23.81
C PRO A 226 -11.48 -4.27 -24.82
N VAL A 227 -11.49 -5.51 -24.32
CA VAL A 227 -11.51 -6.72 -25.12
C VAL A 227 -12.94 -7.24 -25.21
N ALA A 228 -13.52 -7.19 -26.41
CA ALA A 228 -14.91 -7.56 -26.65
C ALA A 228 -15.24 -8.99 -26.17
N GLY A 229 -16.40 -9.14 -25.51
CA GLY A 229 -16.88 -10.42 -24.97
C GLY A 229 -16.20 -10.85 -23.67
N SER A 230 -15.49 -9.95 -22.98
CA SER A 230 -14.80 -10.22 -21.73
C SER A 230 -14.81 -9.04 -20.76
N ALA A 231 -14.43 -9.30 -19.52
CA ALA A 231 -14.11 -8.27 -18.53
C ALA A 231 -12.65 -7.78 -18.66
N PHE A 232 -11.97 -8.08 -19.77
CA PHE A 232 -10.56 -7.72 -19.96
C PHE A 232 -10.39 -6.39 -20.70
N SER A 233 -9.27 -5.74 -20.43
CA SER A 233 -8.77 -4.61 -21.21
C SER A 233 -7.26 -4.75 -21.43
N VAL A 234 -6.72 -4.08 -22.44
CA VAL A 234 -5.29 -4.00 -22.69
C VAL A 234 -4.81 -2.58 -22.45
N GLY A 235 -3.97 -2.41 -21.43
CA GLY A 235 -3.27 -1.18 -21.12
C GLY A 235 -1.92 -1.07 -21.82
N VAL A 236 -1.39 0.15 -21.89
CA VAL A 236 -0.07 0.45 -22.46
C VAL A 236 0.80 1.22 -21.49
N GLY A 237 2.10 0.97 -21.56
CA GLY A 237 3.13 1.82 -20.99
C GLY A 237 3.96 2.43 -22.09
N LEU A 238 4.05 3.76 -22.12
CA LEU A 238 4.81 4.48 -23.13
C LEU A 238 6.31 4.49 -22.79
N PRO A 239 7.21 4.31 -23.79
CA PRO A 239 8.65 4.43 -23.58
C PRO A 239 9.00 5.88 -23.24
N ARG A 240 9.86 6.07 -22.23
CA ARG A 240 10.27 7.41 -21.79
C ARG A 240 11.67 7.73 -22.31
N ALA A 241 11.77 8.65 -23.26
CA ALA A 241 13.05 9.19 -23.71
C ALA A 241 13.52 10.32 -22.77
N PHE A 242 14.81 10.38 -22.45
CA PHE A 242 15.39 11.48 -21.68
C PHE A 242 15.57 12.72 -22.57
N ILE A 243 14.51 13.53 -22.66
CA ILE A 243 14.46 14.75 -23.48
C ILE A 243 14.50 15.98 -22.57
N VAL A 244 15.51 16.82 -22.76
CA VAL A 244 15.76 18.05 -21.98
C VAL A 244 15.38 19.31 -22.78
N LEU A 245 15.34 19.21 -24.12
CA LEU A 245 14.90 20.30 -24.99
C LEU A 245 13.36 20.35 -25.08
N PRO A 246 12.76 21.51 -25.44
CA PRO A 246 11.35 21.57 -25.77
C PRO A 246 11.03 20.52 -26.85
N ARG A 247 9.90 19.80 -26.71
CA ARG A 247 9.44 18.74 -27.62
C ARG A 247 8.98 19.29 -28.98
N SER A 248 9.91 19.94 -29.68
CA SER A 248 9.73 20.52 -31.01
C SER A 248 10.94 20.17 -31.85
N VAL A 249 10.76 19.26 -32.80
CA VAL A 249 11.80 18.82 -33.75
C VAL A 249 12.40 20.01 -34.51
N ILE A 250 11.57 21.00 -34.86
CA ILE A 250 11.99 22.21 -35.58
C ILE A 250 12.93 23.05 -34.71
N LEU A 251 12.53 23.33 -33.47
CA LEU A 251 13.32 24.17 -32.57
C LEU A 251 14.65 23.49 -32.19
N SER A 252 14.61 22.19 -31.90
CA SER A 252 15.81 21.43 -31.54
C SER A 252 16.78 21.29 -32.72
N ALA A 253 16.27 21.13 -33.95
CA ALA A 253 17.08 21.13 -35.17
C ALA A 253 17.73 22.49 -35.43
N LEU A 254 17.03 23.59 -35.18
CA LEU A 254 17.60 24.95 -35.30
C LEU A 254 18.72 25.17 -34.27
N LEU A 255 18.53 24.74 -33.02
CA LEU A 255 19.58 24.81 -31.99
C LEU A 255 20.80 23.96 -32.35
N ALA A 256 20.60 22.78 -32.91
CA ALA A 256 21.68 21.93 -33.42
C ALA A 256 22.47 22.64 -34.53
N LEU A 257 21.79 23.26 -35.50
CA LEU A 257 22.41 24.01 -36.58
C LEU A 257 23.18 25.24 -36.06
N LEU A 258 22.63 25.95 -35.07
CA LEU A 258 23.31 27.10 -34.46
C LEU A 258 24.57 26.69 -33.69
N GLY A 259 24.51 25.59 -32.93
CA GLY A 259 25.68 25.05 -32.21
C GLY A 259 26.77 24.56 -33.15
N LEU A 260 26.41 23.72 -34.13
CA LEU A 260 27.37 23.19 -35.11
C LEU A 260 27.94 24.29 -36.01
N GLY A 261 27.08 25.17 -36.52
CA GLY A 261 27.46 26.29 -37.38
C GLY A 261 28.32 27.32 -36.65
N GLY A 262 27.95 27.69 -35.42
CA GLY A 262 28.73 28.59 -34.57
C GLY A 262 30.10 28.01 -34.19
N GLY A 263 30.15 26.72 -33.87
CA GLY A 263 31.40 26.02 -33.56
C GLY A 263 32.34 25.91 -34.77
N ALA A 264 31.80 25.59 -35.95
CA ALA A 264 32.56 25.56 -37.20
C ALA A 264 33.06 26.96 -37.58
N TYR A 265 32.23 28.00 -37.42
CA TYR A 265 32.60 29.38 -37.70
C TYR A 265 33.73 29.88 -36.79
N LEU A 266 33.67 29.60 -35.49
CA LEU A 266 34.75 29.96 -34.55
C LEU A 266 36.05 29.19 -34.84
N SER A 267 35.96 27.91 -35.21
CA SER A 267 37.12 27.11 -35.64
C SER A 267 37.78 27.69 -36.90
N TRP A 268 36.97 28.10 -37.87
CA TRP A 268 37.44 28.77 -39.08
C TRP A 268 38.08 30.13 -38.80
N LEU A 269 37.48 30.95 -37.93
CA LEU A 269 38.03 32.25 -37.53
C LEU A 269 39.41 32.11 -36.87
N ARG A 270 39.60 31.04 -36.08
CA ARG A 270 40.86 30.71 -35.43
C ARG A 270 41.94 30.35 -36.45
N LEU A 271 41.63 29.46 -37.39
CA LEU A 271 42.54 29.06 -38.48
C LEU A 271 42.99 30.26 -39.31
N ARG A 272 42.08 31.21 -39.56
CA ARG A 272 42.38 32.43 -40.32
C ARG A 272 43.27 33.42 -39.55
N ARG A 273 43.17 33.47 -38.21
CA ARG A 273 44.03 34.31 -37.36
C ARG A 273 45.45 33.76 -37.18
N GLN A 274 45.67 32.46 -37.37
CA GLN A 274 46.99 31.84 -37.26
C GLN A 274 47.89 32.04 -38.49
N GLN A 275 47.42 32.67 -39.57
CA GLN A 275 48.17 32.90 -40.82
C GLN A 275 48.94 34.24 -40.86
N VAL A 276 49.60 34.66 -39.77
CA VAL A 276 50.54 35.80 -39.80
C VAL A 276 51.98 35.28 -39.91
N PRO A 277 52.85 35.74 -40.84
CA PRO A 277 54.17 35.15 -41.08
C PRO A 277 55.22 35.61 -40.06
N VAL A 278 56.12 34.71 -39.66
CA VAL A 278 57.31 35.00 -38.83
C VAL A 278 58.56 34.65 -39.65
N GLU A 279 59.55 35.55 -39.69
CA GLU A 279 60.86 35.43 -40.36
C GLU A 279 61.88 34.56 -39.57
N PRO A 280 62.98 34.10 -40.20
CA PRO A 280 63.83 33.00 -39.69
C PRO A 280 65.19 33.45 -39.10
N GLU A 281 65.71 32.69 -38.13
CA GLU A 281 67.12 32.59 -37.69
C GLU A 281 67.37 31.10 -37.39
N GLU A 282 68.15 30.36 -38.18
CA GLU A 282 69.62 30.27 -38.35
C GLU A 282 70.24 29.08 -37.57
N ASP A 283 71.11 28.38 -38.30
CA ASP A 283 71.58 27.00 -38.13
C ASP A 283 72.76 26.84 -37.17
N GLU A 284 72.89 25.67 -36.54
CA GLU A 284 74.20 25.03 -36.32
C GLU A 284 74.09 23.49 -36.46
N LEU A 285 74.95 22.95 -37.34
CA LEU A 285 75.12 21.53 -37.74
C LEU A 285 76.39 20.91 -37.05
N PRO A 286 76.88 19.70 -37.40
CA PRO A 286 76.66 18.44 -36.70
C PRO A 286 78.00 17.79 -36.24
N LEU A 287 78.01 16.58 -35.68
CA LEU A 287 79.12 15.60 -35.82
C LEU A 287 78.70 14.21 -35.31
N ALA A 288 79.21 13.17 -35.99
CA ALA A 288 78.72 11.79 -36.00
C ALA A 288 79.64 10.79 -35.23
N PRO A 289 79.58 9.44 -35.41
CA PRO A 289 79.36 8.43 -34.36
C PRO A 289 80.61 7.55 -34.05
N PRO A 290 80.52 6.48 -33.20
CA PRO A 290 80.30 5.13 -33.75
C PRO A 290 79.54 4.14 -32.82
N ALA A 291 79.13 3.00 -33.40
CA ALA A 291 78.62 1.77 -32.76
C ALA A 291 79.74 0.67 -32.78
N PRO A 292 79.50 -0.64 -32.52
CA PRO A 292 78.62 -1.35 -31.57
C PRO A 292 79.37 -2.45 -30.75
N ALA A 293 78.70 -3.10 -29.79
CA ALA A 293 79.03 -4.48 -29.37
C ALA A 293 77.80 -5.23 -28.84
N THR A 294 77.82 -6.53 -29.07
CA THR A 294 76.77 -7.55 -29.15
C THR A 294 76.42 -8.29 -27.84
N ALA A 295 75.25 -8.97 -27.89
CA ALA A 295 74.88 -10.23 -27.19
C ALA A 295 74.66 -10.14 -25.65
N GLU A 296 73.76 -10.87 -24.97
CA GLU A 296 73.03 -12.10 -25.28
C GLU A 296 71.93 -12.34 -24.22
N ALA A 297 70.97 -13.20 -24.59
CA ALA A 297 70.24 -14.17 -23.78
C ALA A 297 69.11 -13.75 -22.79
N ALA A 298 67.93 -14.29 -23.12
CA ALA A 298 66.69 -14.34 -22.37
C ALA A 298 66.73 -15.23 -21.12
N ARG A 299 65.90 -14.93 -20.10
CA ARG A 299 65.40 -15.88 -19.09
C ARG A 299 63.99 -15.52 -18.60
N GLN A 300 63.21 -16.58 -18.38
CA GLN A 300 61.77 -16.69 -18.12
C GLN A 300 61.32 -16.22 -16.72
N PRO A 301 60.01 -15.98 -16.50
CA PRO A 301 59.44 -15.67 -15.19
C PRO A 301 59.13 -16.93 -14.38
N ARG A 302 59.43 -16.90 -13.06
CA ARG A 302 59.08 -17.95 -12.09
C ARG A 302 57.81 -17.59 -11.32
N THR A 303 56.90 -18.55 -11.27
CA THR A 303 55.73 -18.64 -10.40
C THR A 303 56.12 -19.09 -8.99
N SER A 304 55.29 -18.78 -8.00
CA SER A 304 55.40 -19.26 -6.60
C SER A 304 53.99 -19.63 -6.07
N PRO A 305 53.88 -20.55 -5.09
CA PRO A 305 52.76 -21.49 -4.93
C PRO A 305 51.67 -21.08 -3.91
N PRO A 306 50.52 -21.80 -3.85
CA PRO A 306 49.39 -21.48 -2.97
C PRO A 306 49.58 -22.01 -1.53
N ALA A 307 49.01 -21.29 -0.57
CA ALA A 307 49.00 -21.63 0.86
C ALA A 307 47.73 -22.43 1.27
N PRO A 308 47.78 -23.24 2.35
CA PRO A 308 46.75 -24.24 2.68
C PRO A 308 45.61 -23.72 3.58
N SER A 309 44.46 -24.39 3.48
CA SER A 309 43.20 -24.13 4.21
C SER A 309 43.26 -24.50 5.71
N PRO A 310 42.56 -23.79 6.61
CA PRO A 310 42.50 -24.10 8.04
C PRO A 310 41.37 -25.10 8.41
N PRO A 311 41.47 -25.78 9.57
CA PRO A 311 40.52 -26.79 10.05
C PRO A 311 39.22 -26.19 10.65
N PRO A 312 38.15 -27.00 10.82
CA PRO A 312 36.81 -26.52 11.16
C PRO A 312 36.71 -26.04 12.62
N ALA A 313 36.11 -24.86 12.79
CA ALA A 313 35.88 -24.24 14.09
C ALA A 313 34.72 -24.90 14.85
N VAL A 314 34.92 -25.05 16.16
CA VAL A 314 33.91 -25.39 17.16
C VAL A 314 32.83 -24.31 17.15
N ALA A 315 31.56 -24.73 17.20
CA ALA A 315 30.41 -23.82 17.19
C ALA A 315 30.51 -22.78 18.31
N PRO A 316 30.34 -21.47 18.00
CA PRO A 316 30.39 -20.43 19.02
C PRO A 316 29.15 -20.52 19.92
N VAL A 317 29.38 -20.34 21.22
CA VAL A 317 28.35 -19.96 22.19
C VAL A 317 27.65 -18.69 21.66
N PRO A 318 26.30 -18.60 21.66
CA PRO A 318 25.63 -17.44 21.11
C PRO A 318 26.09 -16.17 21.83
N ALA A 319 26.47 -15.16 21.03
CA ALA A 319 26.75 -13.82 21.51
C ALA A 319 25.50 -13.26 22.23
N PRO A 320 25.65 -12.34 23.21
CA PRO A 320 24.49 -11.66 23.79
C PRO A 320 23.66 -11.05 22.67
N THR A 321 22.40 -11.48 22.56
CA THR A 321 21.49 -11.07 21.49
C THR A 321 21.29 -9.57 21.54
N SER A 322 21.90 -8.82 20.61
CA SER A 322 21.68 -7.38 20.51
C SER A 322 20.29 -7.12 19.95
N VAL A 323 19.42 -6.50 20.75
CA VAL A 323 18.12 -6.04 20.28
C VAL A 323 18.30 -4.74 19.50
N ASP A 324 17.72 -4.66 18.29
CA ASP A 324 17.77 -3.45 17.46
C ASP A 324 16.89 -2.35 18.10
N PRO A 325 17.44 -1.19 18.50
CA PRO A 325 16.64 -0.10 19.07
C PRO A 325 15.56 0.41 18.10
N ALA A 326 15.74 0.26 16.79
CA ALA A 326 14.81 0.78 15.79
C ALA A 326 13.43 0.08 15.81
N ILE A 327 13.30 -1.09 16.44
CA ILE A 327 11.99 -1.76 16.57
C ILE A 327 11.11 -1.12 17.65
N PHE A 328 11.67 -0.31 18.56
CA PHE A 328 10.95 0.39 19.63
C PHE A 328 10.44 1.73 19.11
N ARG A 329 9.25 1.71 18.52
CA ARG A 329 8.63 2.88 17.86
C ARG A 329 7.87 3.74 18.88
N ALA A 330 7.20 4.79 18.41
CA ALA A 330 6.52 5.73 19.30
C ALA A 330 5.29 5.15 20.01
N TYR A 331 4.57 4.18 19.44
CA TYR A 331 3.29 3.69 20.00
C TYR A 331 3.23 2.18 20.19
N ASP A 332 4.16 1.46 19.57
CA ASP A 332 4.26 0.01 19.61
C ASP A 332 5.71 -0.43 19.37
N ILE A 333 5.93 -1.75 19.41
CA ILE A 333 7.17 -2.36 18.96
C ILE A 333 6.88 -3.08 17.65
N ARG A 334 7.65 -2.81 16.59
CA ARG A 334 7.43 -3.37 15.25
C ARG A 334 8.75 -3.77 14.59
N GLY A 335 8.81 -4.98 14.04
CA GLY A 335 9.98 -5.46 13.32
C GLY A 335 9.65 -6.50 12.26
N VAL A 336 10.67 -6.85 11.47
CA VAL A 336 10.58 -7.88 10.43
C VAL A 336 11.09 -9.19 11.01
N VAL A 337 10.25 -10.22 10.94
CA VAL A 337 10.55 -11.54 11.50
C VAL A 337 11.73 -12.16 10.78
N GLY A 338 12.68 -12.70 11.54
CA GLY A 338 13.93 -13.27 11.02
C GLY A 338 15.00 -12.24 10.65
N LYS A 339 14.71 -10.94 10.74
CA LYS A 339 15.69 -9.85 10.56
C LYS A 339 15.93 -9.07 11.85
N THR A 340 14.90 -8.34 12.29
CA THR A 340 14.97 -7.48 13.49
C THR A 340 14.12 -8.00 14.64
N LEU A 341 13.20 -8.94 14.36
CA LEU A 341 12.34 -9.56 15.36
C LEU A 341 12.44 -11.10 15.32
N ASN A 342 12.58 -11.73 16.48
CA ASN A 342 12.63 -13.18 16.65
C ASN A 342 12.17 -13.59 18.06
N ALA A 343 12.15 -14.89 18.34
CA ALA A 343 11.72 -15.44 19.63
C ALA A 343 12.57 -14.92 20.81
N ASP A 344 13.88 -14.76 20.66
CA ASP A 344 14.75 -14.28 21.74
C ASP A 344 14.46 -12.81 22.08
N VAL A 345 14.23 -11.98 21.06
CA VAL A 345 13.80 -10.59 21.25
C VAL A 345 12.45 -10.55 21.97
N ALA A 346 11.48 -11.40 21.57
CA ALA A 346 10.18 -11.48 22.22
C ALA A 346 10.28 -11.92 23.70
N ARG A 347 11.17 -12.86 24.01
CA ARG A 347 11.43 -13.31 25.39
C ARG A 347 12.06 -12.23 26.25
N LEU A 348 13.08 -11.54 25.74
CA LEU A 348 13.69 -10.40 26.44
C LEU A 348 12.69 -9.27 26.67
N LEU A 349 11.83 -9.00 25.69
CA LEU A 349 10.74 -8.05 25.84
C LEU A 349 9.75 -8.50 26.93
N GLY A 350 9.39 -9.78 26.97
CA GLY A 350 8.54 -10.34 28.04
C GLY A 350 9.14 -10.14 29.42
N GLN A 351 10.44 -10.40 29.60
CA GLN A 351 11.14 -10.16 30.88
C GLN A 351 11.18 -8.66 31.24
N SER A 352 11.37 -7.79 30.25
CA SER A 352 11.38 -6.34 30.45
C SER A 352 10.01 -5.81 30.91
N ILE A 353 8.94 -6.26 30.24
CA ILE A 353 7.56 -5.94 30.63
C ILE A 353 7.26 -6.49 32.02
N GLY A 354 7.65 -7.73 32.32
CA GLY A 354 7.42 -8.34 33.63
C GLY A 354 8.17 -7.63 34.75
N THR A 355 9.37 -7.13 34.48
CA THR A 355 10.13 -6.28 35.42
C THR A 355 9.37 -4.98 35.71
N LEU A 356 8.89 -4.28 34.67
CA LEU A 356 8.07 -3.08 34.83
C LEU A 356 6.79 -3.35 35.63
N MET A 357 6.14 -4.49 35.40
CA MET A 357 4.96 -4.89 36.16
C MET A 357 5.27 -5.14 37.63
N GLY A 358 6.36 -5.86 37.93
CA GLY A 358 6.81 -6.10 39.30
C GLY A 358 7.07 -4.81 40.08
N GLU A 359 7.70 -3.81 39.45
CA GLU A 359 7.91 -2.48 40.03
C GLU A 359 6.61 -1.73 40.35
N LYS A 360 5.56 -1.96 39.55
CA LYS A 360 4.22 -1.40 39.76
C LYS A 360 3.33 -2.27 40.66
N GLY A 361 3.84 -3.40 41.16
CA GLY A 361 3.07 -4.34 41.98
C GLY A 361 2.00 -5.13 41.22
N LEU A 362 2.08 -5.17 39.88
CA LEU A 362 1.16 -5.88 38.99
C LEU A 362 1.64 -7.32 38.78
N ARG A 363 0.73 -8.30 38.77
CA ARG A 363 1.09 -9.73 38.81
C ARG A 363 0.52 -10.59 37.70
N GLU A 364 -0.52 -10.13 37.00
CA GLU A 364 -1.19 -10.92 35.96
C GLU A 364 -1.34 -10.08 34.68
N ILE A 365 -1.13 -10.70 33.52
CA ILE A 365 -1.22 -10.06 32.20
C ILE A 365 -1.92 -10.94 31.17
N VAL A 366 -2.73 -10.32 30.31
CA VAL A 366 -3.33 -10.98 29.15
C VAL A 366 -2.35 -10.97 27.97
N VAL A 367 -2.23 -12.08 27.25
CA VAL A 367 -1.50 -12.17 25.98
C VAL A 367 -2.44 -12.75 24.94
N GLY A 368 -2.59 -12.04 23.81
CA GLY A 368 -3.27 -12.56 22.61
C GLY A 368 -2.45 -12.23 21.37
N ARG A 369 -2.81 -12.85 20.24
CA ARG A 369 -2.09 -12.67 18.98
C ARG A 369 -3.01 -12.58 17.78
N ASP A 370 -2.55 -11.95 16.70
CA ASP A 370 -3.25 -11.97 15.43
C ASP A 370 -3.05 -13.29 14.65
N GLY A 371 -3.53 -13.31 13.40
CA GLY A 371 -3.52 -14.46 12.49
C GLY A 371 -2.18 -14.72 11.78
N ARG A 372 -1.10 -13.96 12.07
CA ARG A 372 0.18 -14.10 11.36
C ARG A 372 0.87 -15.42 11.67
N LEU A 373 1.59 -15.93 10.67
CA LEU A 373 2.32 -17.21 10.74
C LEU A 373 3.36 -17.25 11.88
N SER A 374 3.97 -16.11 12.20
CA SER A 374 4.95 -15.97 13.27
C SER A 374 4.33 -15.81 14.67
N GLY A 375 3.02 -15.57 14.74
CA GLY A 375 2.29 -15.28 15.99
C GLY A 375 2.46 -16.34 17.07
N PRO A 376 2.26 -17.66 16.80
CA PRO A 376 2.40 -18.70 17.80
C PRO A 376 3.78 -18.72 18.48
N GLN A 377 4.85 -18.57 17.70
CA GLN A 377 6.23 -18.60 18.23
C GLN A 377 6.54 -17.36 19.07
N LEU A 378 6.17 -16.16 18.58
CA LEU A 378 6.46 -14.91 19.26
C LEU A 378 5.65 -14.76 20.55
N ALA A 379 4.37 -15.15 20.55
CA ALA A 379 3.52 -15.11 21.73
C ALA A 379 4.00 -16.11 22.81
N ALA A 380 4.41 -17.32 22.43
CA ALA A 380 4.97 -18.28 23.36
C ALA A 380 6.26 -17.77 24.01
N ALA A 381 7.18 -17.22 23.22
CA ALA A 381 8.44 -16.67 23.75
C ALA A 381 8.22 -15.44 24.63
N LEU A 382 7.27 -14.56 24.29
CA LEU A 382 6.85 -13.44 25.14
C LEU A 382 6.31 -13.95 26.49
N ALA A 383 5.42 -14.95 26.46
CA ALA A 383 4.84 -15.55 27.66
C ALA A 383 5.91 -16.21 28.55
N GLU A 384 6.90 -16.90 27.97
CA GLU A 384 8.06 -17.41 28.70
C GLU A 384 8.78 -16.28 29.45
N GLY A 385 9.11 -15.19 28.76
CA GLY A 385 9.80 -14.06 29.36
C GLY A 385 9.02 -13.38 30.50
N LEU A 386 7.71 -13.24 30.34
CA LEU A 386 6.82 -12.70 31.39
C LEU A 386 6.83 -13.59 32.63
N ARG A 387 6.74 -14.91 32.44
CA ARG A 387 6.72 -15.90 33.53
C ARG A 387 8.05 -16.01 34.25
N ASP A 388 9.16 -15.90 33.51
CA ASP A 388 10.51 -15.83 34.07
C ASP A 388 10.68 -14.60 34.98
N ALA A 389 9.99 -13.50 34.69
CA ALA A 389 9.94 -12.32 35.55
C ALA A 389 8.94 -12.45 36.71
N GLY A 390 8.26 -13.60 36.85
CA GLY A 390 7.30 -13.89 37.93
C GLY A 390 5.87 -13.40 37.68
N ILE A 391 5.51 -13.08 36.44
CA ILE A 391 4.16 -12.62 36.07
C ILE A 391 3.31 -13.80 35.58
N ASP A 392 2.08 -13.89 36.10
CA ASP A 392 1.07 -14.85 35.65
C ASP A 392 0.51 -14.43 34.28
N VAL A 393 0.48 -15.35 33.33
CA VAL A 393 0.02 -15.10 31.96
C VAL A 393 -1.33 -15.73 31.70
N ILE A 394 -2.26 -14.93 31.17
CA ILE A 394 -3.53 -15.37 30.59
C ILE A 394 -3.38 -15.36 29.07
N ASP A 395 -3.16 -16.52 28.48
CA ASP A 395 -3.10 -16.67 27.03
C ASP A 395 -4.52 -16.83 26.47
N ILE A 396 -4.96 -15.89 25.65
CA ILE A 396 -6.29 -15.90 25.02
C ILE A 396 -6.24 -16.33 23.54
N GLY A 397 -5.10 -16.83 23.08
CA GLY A 397 -4.95 -17.39 21.75
C GLY A 397 -5.01 -16.34 20.64
N ALA A 398 -5.54 -16.76 19.49
CA ALA A 398 -5.63 -15.95 18.28
C ALA A 398 -6.91 -15.11 18.29
N VAL A 399 -6.80 -13.81 18.49
CA VAL A 399 -7.92 -12.87 18.60
C VAL A 399 -7.56 -11.49 18.04
N PRO A 400 -8.54 -10.68 17.62
CA PRO A 400 -8.33 -9.26 17.34
C PRO A 400 -7.71 -8.51 18.52
N THR A 401 -6.92 -7.49 18.22
CA THR A 401 -6.34 -6.57 19.22
C THR A 401 -7.38 -6.01 20.21
N PRO A 402 -8.59 -5.55 19.81
CA PRO A 402 -9.58 -5.08 20.78
C PRO A 402 -10.06 -6.15 21.76
N VAL A 403 -10.00 -7.44 21.39
CA VAL A 403 -10.36 -8.55 22.29
C VAL A 403 -9.31 -8.73 23.38
N VAL A 404 -8.02 -8.44 23.10
CA VAL A 404 -6.96 -8.38 24.13
C VAL A 404 -7.26 -7.26 25.14
N TYR A 405 -7.67 -6.08 24.65
CA TYR A 405 -8.02 -4.95 25.51
C TYR A 405 -9.27 -5.22 26.34
N TYR A 406 -10.30 -5.82 25.72
CA TYR A 406 -11.49 -6.28 26.41
C TYR A 406 -11.15 -7.30 27.51
N ALA A 407 -10.33 -8.30 27.21
CA ALA A 407 -9.92 -9.31 28.19
C ALA A 407 -9.16 -8.70 29.37
N ALA A 408 -8.26 -7.74 29.12
CA ALA A 408 -7.55 -7.03 30.19
C ALA A 408 -8.50 -6.26 31.12
N TYR A 409 -9.62 -5.75 30.60
CA TYR A 409 -10.71 -5.17 31.40
C TYR A 409 -11.55 -6.25 32.11
N ARG A 410 -11.98 -7.29 31.38
CA ARG A 410 -12.86 -8.38 31.84
C ARG A 410 -12.26 -9.19 32.99
N PHE A 411 -10.94 -9.40 32.97
CA PHE A 411 -10.19 -10.06 34.04
C PHE A 411 -9.64 -9.09 35.09
N ASN A 412 -9.88 -7.78 34.93
CA ASN A 412 -9.43 -6.73 35.83
C ASN A 412 -7.90 -6.75 36.06
N THR A 413 -7.13 -7.16 35.05
CA THR A 413 -5.66 -7.15 35.13
C THR A 413 -5.12 -5.74 34.88
N GLY A 414 -5.83 -4.95 34.06
CA GLY A 414 -5.33 -3.70 33.52
C GLY A 414 -4.08 -3.88 32.64
N CYS A 415 -3.68 -5.11 32.33
CA CYS A 415 -2.45 -5.43 31.63
C CYS A 415 -2.75 -6.38 30.46
N GLY A 416 -2.23 -6.03 29.28
CA GLY A 416 -2.41 -6.83 28.07
C GLY A 416 -1.32 -6.58 27.03
N VAL A 417 -0.93 -7.63 26.30
CA VAL A 417 -0.09 -7.53 25.10
C VAL A 417 -0.77 -8.21 23.92
N ALA A 418 -1.00 -7.44 22.86
CA ALA A 418 -1.39 -7.98 21.56
C ALA A 418 -0.12 -8.19 20.71
N VAL A 419 0.16 -9.43 20.35
CA VAL A 419 1.23 -9.81 19.42
C VAL A 419 0.69 -9.72 18.00
N THR A 420 1.05 -8.65 17.30
CA THR A 420 0.45 -8.35 16.00
C THR A 420 1.39 -7.54 15.11
N GLY A 421 1.27 -7.71 13.80
CA GLY A 421 1.84 -6.84 12.76
C GLY A 421 0.86 -5.77 12.22
N SER A 422 -0.35 -5.66 12.78
CA SER A 422 -1.44 -4.81 12.29
C SER A 422 -1.68 -5.00 10.79
N HIS A 423 -1.67 -3.92 10.02
CA HIS A 423 -1.87 -3.87 8.56
C HIS A 423 -0.58 -4.09 7.73
N ASN A 424 0.59 -4.30 8.36
CA ASN A 424 1.86 -4.45 7.63
C ASN A 424 1.93 -5.76 6.81
N PRO A 425 2.87 -5.89 5.85
CA PRO A 425 3.07 -7.11 5.08
C PRO A 425 3.30 -8.37 5.95
N PRO A 426 3.09 -9.60 5.43
CA PRO A 426 3.12 -10.85 6.21
C PRO A 426 4.37 -11.09 7.06
N ASP A 427 5.54 -10.61 6.63
CA ASP A 427 6.82 -10.79 7.31
C ASP A 427 7.04 -9.84 8.51
N TYR A 428 6.14 -8.88 8.73
CA TYR A 428 6.15 -8.02 9.90
C TYR A 428 5.40 -8.64 11.08
N ASN A 429 5.85 -8.35 12.30
CA ASN A 429 5.10 -8.57 13.52
C ASN A 429 5.52 -7.54 14.60
N GLY A 430 4.93 -7.58 15.78
CA GLY A 430 5.10 -6.55 16.79
C GLY A 430 4.27 -6.76 18.05
N PHE A 431 4.25 -5.74 18.91
CA PHE A 431 3.62 -5.78 20.23
C PHE A 431 2.94 -4.45 20.54
N LYS A 432 1.63 -4.49 20.83
CA LYS A 432 0.87 -3.38 21.41
C LYS A 432 0.67 -3.68 22.90
N ILE A 433 1.10 -2.76 23.77
CA ILE A 433 1.30 -3.05 25.20
C ILE A 433 0.48 -2.12 26.08
N VAL A 434 -0.28 -2.69 27.01
CA VAL A 434 -1.02 -1.98 28.07
C VAL A 434 -0.55 -2.49 29.42
N ILE A 435 -0.17 -1.60 30.33
CA ILE A 435 0.28 -1.94 31.70
C ILE A 435 -0.43 -1.04 32.71
N GLY A 436 -1.12 -1.63 33.68
CA GLY A 436 -1.82 -0.86 34.74
C GLY A 436 -2.89 0.09 34.20
N GLY A 437 -3.54 -0.29 33.09
CA GLY A 437 -4.51 0.52 32.36
C GLY A 437 -3.88 1.50 31.37
N GLU A 438 -2.57 1.70 31.38
CA GLU A 438 -1.87 2.65 30.50
C GLU A 438 -1.35 1.97 29.23
N THR A 439 -1.76 2.45 28.05
CA THR A 439 -1.13 2.03 26.79
C THR A 439 0.23 2.68 26.68
N LEU A 440 1.29 1.87 26.58
CA LEU A 440 2.65 2.39 26.54
C LEU A 440 2.89 3.15 25.24
N SER A 441 3.63 4.25 25.34
CA SER A 441 4.05 5.07 24.21
C SER A 441 5.31 5.86 24.54
N GLU A 442 5.98 6.36 23.50
CA GLU A 442 7.14 7.24 23.54
C GLU A 442 8.21 6.76 24.53
N GLY A 443 8.50 7.55 25.57
CA GLY A 443 9.52 7.22 26.57
C GLY A 443 9.28 5.88 27.25
N ALA A 444 8.03 5.49 27.50
CA ALA A 444 7.73 4.23 28.18
C ALA A 444 8.11 3.00 27.34
N ILE A 445 8.00 3.09 26.01
CA ILE A 445 8.46 2.01 25.11
C ILE A 445 9.98 2.02 25.06
N GLN A 446 10.61 3.19 25.01
CA GLN A 446 12.06 3.32 25.01
C GLN A 446 12.68 2.78 26.30
N ASP A 447 12.01 2.93 27.44
CA ASP A 447 12.43 2.40 28.74
C ASP A 447 12.46 0.87 28.74
N LEU A 448 11.55 0.19 28.04
CA LEU A 448 11.59 -1.27 27.87
C LEU A 448 12.87 -1.71 27.16
N TYR A 449 13.29 -0.98 26.12
CA TYR A 449 14.57 -1.22 25.46
C TYR A 449 15.75 -0.98 26.41
N GLN A 450 15.74 0.13 27.15
CA GLN A 450 16.86 0.46 28.06
C GLN A 450 17.05 -0.61 29.15
N ARG A 451 15.96 -1.21 29.65
CA ARG A 451 16.02 -2.36 30.57
C ARG A 451 16.70 -3.57 29.95
N ILE A 452 16.35 -3.89 28.70
CA ILE A 452 16.97 -5.00 27.97
C ILE A 452 18.46 -4.69 27.73
N ALA A 453 18.78 -3.50 27.23
CA ALA A 453 20.13 -3.09 26.87
C ALA A 453 21.08 -3.03 28.09
N SER A 454 20.55 -2.65 29.26
CA SER A 454 21.32 -2.59 30.52
C SER A 454 21.36 -3.93 31.28
N GLY A 455 20.58 -4.93 30.85
CA GLY A 455 20.41 -6.18 31.58
C GLY A 455 19.64 -6.03 32.90
N ALA A 456 18.93 -4.92 33.11
CA ALA A 456 18.09 -4.66 34.28
C ALA A 456 16.76 -5.44 34.17
N LEU A 457 16.87 -6.76 34.06
CA LEU A 457 15.77 -7.69 33.88
C LEU A 457 15.61 -8.58 35.12
N THR A 458 14.37 -8.72 35.58
CA THR A 458 13.99 -9.71 36.58
C THR A 458 13.90 -11.08 35.91
N GLY A 459 14.47 -12.11 36.53
CA GLY A 459 14.47 -13.47 36.03
C GLY A 459 14.49 -14.49 37.16
N GLY A 460 14.27 -15.77 36.82
CA GLY A 460 14.23 -16.88 37.78
C GLY A 460 12.93 -17.00 38.58
N GLY A 461 11.91 -16.21 38.23
CA GLY A 461 10.54 -16.37 38.69
C GLY A 461 9.84 -17.56 38.03
N SER A 462 8.63 -17.85 38.50
CA SER A 462 7.82 -18.99 38.03
C SER A 462 6.34 -18.61 37.93
N GLY A 463 6.05 -17.57 37.14
CA GLY A 463 4.67 -17.16 36.85
C GLY A 463 3.84 -18.29 36.22
N GLY A 464 2.56 -18.33 36.55
CA GLY A 464 1.58 -19.26 36.01
C GLY A 464 1.26 -19.00 34.54
N LEU A 465 0.67 -19.99 33.89
CA LEU A 465 0.10 -19.87 32.54
C LEU A 465 -1.28 -20.51 32.56
N ARG A 466 -2.30 -19.76 32.15
CA ARG A 466 -3.64 -20.31 31.88
C ARG A 466 -4.11 -19.89 30.50
N GLN A 467 -4.79 -20.81 29.82
CA GLN A 467 -5.40 -20.54 28.52
C GLN A 467 -6.90 -20.33 28.69
N VAL A 468 -7.45 -19.29 28.06
CA VAL A 468 -8.88 -18.96 28.13
C VAL A 468 -9.39 -18.49 26.78
N ASP A 469 -10.48 -19.09 26.31
CA ASP A 469 -11.22 -18.53 25.18
C ASP A 469 -12.18 -17.44 25.68
N VAL A 470 -11.92 -16.20 25.27
CA VAL A 470 -12.68 -15.00 25.67
C VAL A 470 -13.55 -14.46 24.52
N ALA A 471 -13.45 -15.04 23.32
CA ALA A 471 -14.21 -14.57 22.16
C ALA A 471 -15.73 -14.63 22.40
N PRO A 472 -16.31 -15.68 23.01
CA PRO A 472 -17.74 -15.71 23.33
C PRO A 472 -18.18 -14.57 24.27
N ASP A 473 -17.40 -14.28 25.32
CA ASP A 473 -17.70 -13.19 26.26
C ASP A 473 -17.69 -11.82 25.56
N TYR A 474 -16.78 -11.63 24.62
CA TYR A 474 -16.68 -10.39 23.83
C TYR A 474 -17.89 -10.22 22.89
N ILE A 475 -18.24 -11.28 22.16
CA ILE A 475 -19.40 -11.28 21.25
C ILE A 475 -20.68 -10.99 22.04
N GLU A 476 -20.92 -11.72 23.14
CA GLU A 476 -22.11 -11.53 23.97
C GLU A 476 -22.18 -10.11 24.56
N LYS A 477 -21.04 -9.54 24.99
CA LYS A 477 -21.01 -8.19 25.55
C LYS A 477 -21.41 -7.11 24.54
N ILE A 478 -21.13 -7.31 23.24
CA ILE A 478 -21.55 -6.40 22.17
C ILE A 478 -23.02 -6.65 21.83
N VAL A 479 -23.39 -7.90 21.54
CA VAL A 479 -24.74 -8.27 21.07
C VAL A 479 -25.83 -7.98 22.12
N SER A 480 -25.49 -8.01 23.41
CA SER A 480 -26.43 -7.65 24.49
C SER A 480 -26.68 -6.14 24.65
N ASP A 481 -25.81 -5.29 24.08
CA ASP A 481 -25.89 -3.83 24.21
C ASP A 481 -26.25 -3.12 22.89
N VAL A 482 -25.86 -3.70 21.75
CA VAL A 482 -25.99 -3.10 20.42
C VAL A 482 -26.88 -3.97 19.56
N LEU A 483 -27.98 -3.40 19.05
CA LEU A 483 -28.95 -4.10 18.21
C LEU A 483 -29.38 -3.22 17.02
N ALA A 484 -29.40 -3.81 15.83
CA ALA A 484 -29.95 -3.15 14.64
C ALA A 484 -31.48 -3.31 14.62
N GLU A 485 -32.21 -2.19 14.70
CA GLU A 485 -33.69 -2.19 14.71
C GLU A 485 -34.31 -2.67 13.39
N ARG A 486 -33.56 -2.57 12.30
CA ARG A 486 -33.90 -3.12 10.98
C ARG A 486 -32.74 -3.94 10.43
N ARG A 487 -33.08 -5.01 9.71
CA ARG A 487 -32.10 -5.88 9.07
C ARG A 487 -31.41 -5.14 7.92
N LEU A 488 -30.11 -4.91 8.06
CA LEU A 488 -29.24 -4.40 7.00
C LEU A 488 -28.47 -5.57 6.38
N LYS A 489 -28.32 -5.55 5.05
CA LYS A 489 -27.43 -6.46 4.33
C LYS A 489 -26.09 -5.80 4.14
N ILE A 490 -25.02 -6.42 4.63
CA ILE A 490 -23.68 -5.85 4.60
C ILE A 490 -22.65 -6.81 4.03
N VAL A 491 -21.69 -6.28 3.29
CA VAL A 491 -20.48 -7.02 2.93
C VAL A 491 -19.42 -6.77 4.00
N VAL A 492 -18.79 -7.83 4.51
CA VAL A 492 -17.76 -7.73 5.56
C VAL A 492 -16.44 -8.24 5.00
N ASP A 493 -15.50 -7.33 4.78
CA ASP A 493 -14.16 -7.63 4.32
C ASP A 493 -13.17 -7.69 5.50
N CYS A 494 -12.48 -8.81 5.66
CA CYS A 494 -11.45 -8.95 6.69
C CYS A 494 -10.02 -9.06 6.12
N GLY A 495 -9.83 -9.04 4.80
CA GLY A 495 -8.51 -9.14 4.16
C GLY A 495 -7.65 -10.30 4.66
N ASN A 496 -8.28 -11.43 5.01
CA ASN A 496 -7.69 -12.61 5.67
C ASN A 496 -7.05 -12.37 7.05
N GLY A 497 -7.27 -11.20 7.65
CA GLY A 497 -6.86 -10.86 9.01
C GLY A 497 -7.65 -11.60 10.09
N ILE A 498 -7.20 -11.45 11.34
CA ILE A 498 -7.85 -12.09 12.49
C ILE A 498 -9.30 -11.66 12.75
N PRO A 499 -9.81 -10.47 12.29
CA PRO A 499 -11.22 -10.13 12.44
C PRO A 499 -12.17 -11.14 11.79
N GLY A 500 -11.73 -11.88 10.76
CA GLY A 500 -12.54 -12.90 10.10
C GLY A 500 -13.04 -14.01 11.03
N ALA A 501 -12.36 -14.24 12.16
CA ALA A 501 -12.77 -15.20 13.17
C ALA A 501 -13.95 -14.73 14.06
N ILE A 502 -14.20 -13.42 14.16
CA ILE A 502 -15.13 -12.84 15.14
C ILE A 502 -16.11 -11.84 14.53
N ALA A 503 -15.66 -10.94 13.66
CA ALA A 503 -16.47 -9.82 13.17
C ALA A 503 -17.77 -10.26 12.47
N PRO A 504 -17.78 -11.27 11.57
CA PRO A 504 -19.04 -11.75 10.99
C PRO A 504 -20.05 -12.20 12.04
N GLN A 505 -19.61 -12.93 13.07
CA GLN A 505 -20.49 -13.45 14.15
C GLN A 505 -21.06 -12.31 15.01
N VAL A 506 -20.25 -11.28 15.31
CA VAL A 506 -20.73 -10.10 16.02
C VAL A 506 -21.81 -9.39 15.21
N LEU A 507 -21.57 -9.14 13.92
CA LEU A 507 -22.48 -8.36 13.09
C LEU A 507 -23.78 -9.12 12.74
N GLU A 508 -23.70 -10.44 12.56
CA GLU A 508 -24.88 -11.30 12.50
C GLU A 508 -25.67 -11.26 13.82
N GLY A 509 -24.97 -11.35 14.96
CA GLY A 509 -25.59 -11.29 16.29
C GLY A 509 -26.30 -9.97 16.58
N VAL A 510 -25.78 -8.84 16.07
CA VAL A 510 -26.41 -7.51 16.15
C VAL A 510 -27.69 -7.42 15.29
N GLY A 511 -27.90 -8.36 14.36
CA GLY A 511 -29.12 -8.46 13.54
C GLY A 511 -28.93 -8.17 12.04
N CYS A 512 -27.69 -8.14 11.54
CA CYS A 512 -27.41 -7.91 10.12
C CYS A 512 -27.39 -9.21 9.31
N GLU A 513 -27.67 -9.10 8.01
CA GLU A 513 -27.31 -10.13 7.02
C GLU A 513 -25.89 -9.88 6.53
N VAL A 514 -24.98 -10.81 6.83
CA VAL A 514 -23.57 -10.66 6.49
C VAL A 514 -23.22 -11.46 5.23
N VAL A 515 -22.54 -10.80 4.29
CA VAL A 515 -21.88 -11.42 3.15
C VAL A 515 -20.36 -11.37 3.40
N PRO A 516 -19.71 -12.51 3.70
CA PRO A 516 -18.30 -12.52 4.10
C PRO A 516 -17.34 -12.43 2.91
N LEU A 517 -16.48 -11.42 2.88
CA LEU A 517 -15.39 -11.24 1.93
C LEU A 517 -14.05 -11.47 2.66
N TYR A 518 -13.23 -12.40 2.16
CA TYR A 518 -11.91 -12.72 2.73
C TYR A 518 -11.87 -12.92 4.27
N CYS A 519 -12.92 -13.54 4.83
CA CYS A 519 -13.05 -13.77 6.28
C CYS A 519 -12.34 -15.05 6.79
N ASP A 520 -11.75 -15.85 5.91
CA ASP A 520 -10.87 -16.94 6.31
C ASP A 520 -9.53 -16.38 6.82
N VAL A 521 -9.17 -16.68 8.06
CA VAL A 521 -7.92 -16.20 8.67
C VAL A 521 -6.73 -16.92 8.02
N ASP A 522 -5.93 -16.16 7.26
CA ASP A 522 -4.72 -16.65 6.60
C ASP A 522 -3.63 -15.57 6.67
N GLY A 523 -2.64 -15.80 7.53
CA GLY A 523 -1.52 -14.88 7.76
C GLY A 523 -0.56 -14.72 6.59
N SER A 524 -0.80 -15.37 5.44
CA SER A 524 -0.10 -15.08 4.17
C SER A 524 -0.73 -13.91 3.39
N PHE A 525 -1.94 -13.47 3.77
CA PHE A 525 -2.72 -12.42 3.11
C PHE A 525 -2.80 -12.60 1.56
N PRO A 526 -3.40 -13.70 1.08
CA PRO A 526 -3.30 -14.11 -0.33
C PRO A 526 -4.12 -13.27 -1.31
N ASN A 527 -5.02 -12.40 -0.83
CA ASN A 527 -5.85 -11.51 -1.64
C ASN A 527 -5.23 -10.11 -1.69
N HIS A 528 -5.87 -9.10 -1.10
CA HIS A 528 -5.26 -7.79 -0.85
C HIS A 528 -4.70 -7.71 0.57
N HIS A 529 -3.85 -6.72 0.84
CA HIS A 529 -3.40 -6.45 2.20
C HIS A 529 -4.58 -5.95 3.06
N PRO A 530 -4.67 -6.35 4.35
CA PRO A 530 -5.73 -5.88 5.24
C PRO A 530 -5.40 -4.47 5.77
N ASP A 531 -5.39 -3.49 4.88
CA ASP A 531 -5.26 -2.06 5.18
C ASP A 531 -6.41 -1.28 4.53
N PRO A 532 -7.54 -1.06 5.24
CA PRO A 532 -8.70 -0.37 4.70
C PRO A 532 -8.48 1.15 4.53
N SER A 533 -7.33 1.68 4.93
CA SER A 533 -6.99 3.10 4.70
C SER A 533 -6.48 3.37 3.28
N ASP A 534 -6.06 2.32 2.57
CA ASP A 534 -5.67 2.36 1.16
C ASP A 534 -6.89 2.02 0.28
N PRO A 535 -7.39 2.96 -0.54
CA PRO A 535 -8.51 2.72 -1.44
C PRO A 535 -8.32 1.51 -2.37
N ALA A 536 -7.09 1.16 -2.75
CA ALA A 536 -6.82 0.00 -3.61
C ALA A 536 -7.24 -1.32 -2.94
N ASN A 537 -7.20 -1.39 -1.60
CA ASN A 537 -7.63 -2.57 -0.85
C ASN A 537 -9.16 -2.63 -0.64
N LEU A 538 -9.92 -1.63 -1.11
CA LEU A 538 -11.39 -1.60 -0.99
C LEU A 538 -12.10 -1.91 -2.32
N GLU A 539 -11.37 -2.15 -3.40
CA GLU A 539 -11.95 -2.39 -4.73
C GLU A 539 -12.86 -3.63 -4.75
N ASP A 540 -12.42 -4.75 -4.15
CA ASP A 540 -13.21 -5.97 -4.05
C ASP A 540 -14.46 -5.76 -3.18
N LEU A 541 -14.35 -4.99 -2.08
CA LEU A 541 -15.48 -4.62 -1.25
C LEU A 541 -16.50 -3.78 -2.03
N ILE A 542 -16.05 -2.76 -2.77
CA ILE A 542 -16.90 -1.92 -3.63
C ILE A 542 -17.66 -2.79 -4.64
N LEU A 543 -16.95 -3.72 -5.29
CA LEU A 543 -17.52 -4.63 -6.26
C LEU A 543 -18.55 -5.56 -5.62
N ALA A 544 -18.22 -6.17 -4.49
CA ALA A 544 -19.08 -7.10 -3.78
C ALA A 544 -20.36 -6.43 -3.27
N VAL A 545 -20.27 -5.19 -2.76
CA VAL A 545 -21.44 -4.42 -2.32
C VAL A 545 -22.41 -4.20 -3.49
N ARG A 546 -21.89 -3.78 -4.64
CA ARG A 546 -22.70 -3.56 -5.85
C ARG A 546 -23.32 -4.86 -6.37
N GLN A 547 -22.56 -5.94 -6.43
CA GLN A 547 -23.01 -7.22 -6.98
C GLN A 547 -24.05 -7.92 -6.11
N THR A 548 -23.95 -7.75 -4.79
CA THR A 548 -24.84 -8.44 -3.84
C THR A 548 -26.06 -7.61 -3.46
N GLY A 549 -26.12 -6.35 -3.92
CA GLY A 549 -27.15 -5.40 -3.54
C GLY A 549 -27.13 -5.07 -2.04
N ALA A 550 -25.95 -5.11 -1.41
CA ALA A 550 -25.81 -4.79 0.01
C ALA A 550 -26.03 -3.28 0.27
N ASP A 551 -26.53 -2.96 1.47
CA ASP A 551 -26.78 -1.58 1.91
C ASP A 551 -25.47 -0.81 2.13
N LEU A 552 -24.43 -1.50 2.61
CA LEU A 552 -23.07 -1.00 2.76
C LEU A 552 -22.04 -2.13 2.84
N GLY A 553 -20.77 -1.77 2.72
CA GLY A 553 -19.61 -2.60 2.99
C GLY A 553 -18.82 -2.08 4.17
N VAL A 554 -18.28 -2.98 4.98
CA VAL A 554 -17.31 -2.68 6.04
C VAL A 554 -16.03 -3.49 5.83
N ALA A 555 -14.88 -2.87 6.06
CA ALA A 555 -13.58 -3.51 5.99
C ALA A 555 -12.82 -3.35 7.31
N PHE A 556 -12.11 -4.39 7.73
CA PHE A 556 -11.24 -4.37 8.90
C PHE A 556 -9.77 -4.46 8.50
N ASP A 557 -8.89 -3.88 9.32
CA ASP A 557 -7.46 -4.08 9.17
C ASP A 557 -7.01 -5.42 9.78
N GLY A 558 -5.73 -5.77 9.60
CA GLY A 558 -5.23 -7.11 9.91
C GLY A 558 -5.43 -7.60 11.34
N ASP A 559 -5.55 -6.67 12.31
CA ASP A 559 -5.77 -6.96 13.73
C ASP A 559 -7.09 -6.43 14.32
N GLY A 560 -7.93 -5.76 13.53
CA GLY A 560 -9.32 -5.46 13.84
C GLY A 560 -9.58 -4.22 14.69
N ASP A 561 -8.58 -3.36 14.89
CA ASP A 561 -8.77 -2.11 15.62
C ASP A 561 -9.13 -0.91 14.73
N ARG A 562 -9.20 -1.13 13.40
CA ARG A 562 -9.64 -0.13 12.42
C ARG A 562 -10.87 -0.55 11.64
N LEU A 563 -11.64 0.44 11.19
CA LEU A 563 -12.82 0.28 10.36
C LEU A 563 -12.73 1.16 9.09
N GLY A 564 -12.91 0.53 7.93
CA GLY A 564 -13.23 1.17 6.65
C GLY A 564 -14.69 0.95 6.27
N VAL A 565 -15.30 1.90 5.56
CA VAL A 565 -16.73 1.85 5.17
C VAL A 565 -16.91 2.27 3.73
N VAL A 566 -17.73 1.52 3.00
CA VAL A 566 -18.11 1.76 1.61
C VAL A 566 -19.64 1.78 1.52
N THR A 567 -20.21 2.78 0.85
CA THR A 567 -21.67 2.83 0.62
C THR A 567 -22.10 1.88 -0.50
N GLN A 568 -23.41 1.64 -0.63
CA GLN A 568 -23.99 0.91 -1.77
C GLN A 568 -23.50 1.40 -3.16
N SER A 569 -23.26 2.72 -3.30
CA SER A 569 -22.78 3.32 -4.55
C SER A 569 -21.29 3.06 -4.84
N GLY A 570 -20.54 2.56 -3.86
CA GLY A 570 -19.08 2.45 -3.92
C GLY A 570 -18.32 3.66 -3.37
N GLU A 571 -19.01 4.69 -2.83
CA GLU A 571 -18.34 5.80 -2.16
C GLU A 571 -17.68 5.32 -0.85
N ILE A 572 -16.38 5.60 -0.70
CA ILE A 572 -15.64 5.40 0.56
C ILE A 572 -16.03 6.49 1.54
N ILE A 573 -16.50 6.11 2.73
CA ILE A 573 -16.76 7.03 3.84
C ILE A 573 -15.55 7.05 4.76
N TYR A 574 -14.77 8.13 4.67
CA TYR A 574 -13.57 8.28 5.48
C TYR A 574 -13.86 8.40 6.99
N PRO A 575 -12.91 8.00 7.86
CA PRO A 575 -13.14 7.91 9.29
C PRO A 575 -13.56 9.21 9.98
N ASP A 576 -13.09 10.35 9.50
CA ASP A 576 -13.46 11.65 10.05
C ASP A 576 -14.94 12.01 9.81
N ARG A 577 -15.53 11.58 8.68
CA ARG A 577 -16.97 11.66 8.43
C ARG A 577 -17.76 10.64 9.25
N LEU A 578 -17.26 9.41 9.42
CA LEU A 578 -17.87 8.45 10.34
C LEU A 578 -17.92 8.99 11.77
N LEU A 579 -16.84 9.67 12.19
CA LEU A 579 -16.76 10.28 13.52
C LEU A 579 -17.80 11.40 13.72
N MET A 580 -18.21 12.13 12.68
CA MET A 580 -19.33 13.08 12.78
C MET A 580 -20.64 12.37 13.15
N LEU A 581 -20.89 11.22 12.52
CA LEU A 581 -22.10 10.43 12.78
C LEU A 581 -22.07 9.85 14.20
N PHE A 582 -20.94 9.27 14.60
CA PHE A 582 -20.75 8.77 15.96
C PHE A 582 -20.86 9.89 17.01
N ALA A 583 -20.28 11.06 16.75
CA ALA A 583 -20.37 12.19 17.66
C ALA A 583 -21.81 12.66 17.85
N ARG A 584 -22.59 12.80 16.78
CA ARG A 584 -24.02 13.15 16.86
C ARG A 584 -24.79 12.15 17.72
N ASP A 585 -24.55 10.86 17.53
CA ASP A 585 -25.18 9.79 18.30
C ASP A 585 -24.80 9.85 19.79
N VAL A 586 -23.50 9.83 20.10
CA VAL A 586 -22.98 9.84 21.48
C VAL A 586 -23.43 11.10 22.22
N LEU A 587 -23.32 12.29 21.60
CA LEU A 587 -23.66 13.56 22.23
C LEU A 587 -25.17 13.74 22.47
N SER A 588 -26.02 13.03 21.71
CA SER A 588 -27.46 13.01 21.99
C SER A 588 -27.78 12.44 23.40
N ARG A 589 -26.91 11.57 23.91
CA ARG A 589 -27.01 10.95 25.24
C ARG A 589 -26.00 11.49 26.25
N GLN A 590 -24.89 12.08 25.78
CA GLN A 590 -23.84 12.70 26.60
C GLN A 590 -23.61 14.18 26.23
N PRO A 591 -24.58 15.08 26.48
CA PRO A 591 -24.42 16.50 26.17
C PRO A 591 -23.19 17.12 26.86
N GLY A 592 -22.44 17.95 26.14
CA GLY A 592 -21.23 18.60 26.64
C GLY A 592 -19.97 17.74 26.64
N ALA A 593 -20.07 16.43 26.36
CA ALA A 593 -18.92 15.54 26.36
C ALA A 593 -17.84 15.94 25.35
N THR A 594 -16.59 15.60 25.67
CA THR A 594 -15.45 15.85 24.79
C THR A 594 -15.38 14.78 23.70
N VAL A 595 -15.20 15.21 22.45
CA VAL A 595 -14.92 14.34 21.29
C VAL A 595 -13.53 14.65 20.78
N ILE A 596 -12.63 13.67 20.83
CA ILE A 596 -11.24 13.83 20.40
C ILE A 596 -11.07 13.39 18.94
N TYR A 597 -10.28 14.13 18.17
CA TYR A 597 -9.90 13.74 16.81
C TYR A 597 -8.49 14.17 16.47
N ASP A 598 -7.83 13.48 15.55
CA ASP A 598 -6.44 13.77 15.22
C ASP A 598 -6.29 14.93 14.21
N VAL A 599 -5.07 15.48 14.11
CA VAL A 599 -4.75 16.60 13.21
C VAL A 599 -5.05 16.33 11.73
N LYS A 600 -5.22 15.06 11.34
CA LYS A 600 -5.57 14.68 9.97
C LYS A 600 -7.05 14.87 9.65
N CYS A 601 -7.95 14.95 10.64
CA CYS A 601 -9.39 15.01 10.39
C CYS A 601 -9.85 16.35 9.78
N THR A 602 -10.97 16.28 9.05
CA THR A 602 -11.60 17.44 8.43
C THR A 602 -11.96 18.57 9.40
N SER A 603 -11.89 19.81 8.89
CA SER A 603 -12.31 21.01 9.62
C SER A 603 -13.81 21.00 9.98
N HIS A 604 -14.64 20.32 9.19
CA HIS A 604 -16.08 20.19 9.43
C HIS A 604 -16.41 19.50 10.75
N LEU A 605 -15.55 18.60 11.21
CA LEU A 605 -15.81 17.80 12.41
C LEU A 605 -15.96 18.68 13.66
N LYS A 606 -15.18 19.77 13.75
CA LYS A 606 -15.31 20.76 14.82
C LYS A 606 -16.73 21.34 14.89
N GLY A 607 -17.26 21.78 13.75
CA GLY A 607 -18.62 22.32 13.65
C GLY A 607 -19.66 21.27 14.02
N GLN A 608 -19.53 20.05 13.50
CA GLN A 608 -20.47 18.96 13.77
C GLN A 608 -20.54 18.58 15.26
N VAL A 609 -19.41 18.59 15.97
CA VAL A 609 -19.37 18.33 17.41
C VAL A 609 -20.02 19.47 18.18
N LEU A 610 -19.75 20.73 17.82
CA LEU A 610 -20.36 21.90 18.48
C LEU A 610 -21.87 21.96 18.26
N ASP A 611 -22.33 21.72 17.03
CA ASP A 611 -23.75 21.71 16.67
C ASP A 611 -24.52 20.60 17.41
N ALA A 612 -23.85 19.46 17.68
CA ALA A 612 -24.38 18.37 18.49
C ALA A 612 -24.27 18.62 20.01
N GLY A 613 -23.79 19.79 20.44
CA GLY A 613 -23.70 20.19 21.84
C GLY A 613 -22.49 19.61 22.59
N GLY A 614 -21.44 19.18 21.89
CA GLY A 614 -20.21 18.63 22.46
C GLY A 614 -19.02 19.58 22.45
N SER A 615 -17.90 19.11 22.99
CA SER A 615 -16.62 19.84 23.03
C SER A 615 -15.59 19.20 22.10
N PRO A 616 -15.24 19.79 20.95
CA PRO A 616 -14.24 19.23 20.04
C PRO A 616 -12.81 19.43 20.57
N LEU A 617 -11.99 18.37 20.54
CA LEU A 617 -10.58 18.44 20.92
C LEU A 617 -9.68 17.80 19.86
N MET A 618 -8.98 18.65 19.10
CA MET A 618 -7.95 18.18 18.16
C MET A 618 -6.69 17.74 18.93
N TRP A 619 -6.14 16.58 18.58
CA TRP A 619 -4.96 16.00 19.22
C TRP A 619 -3.97 15.35 18.24
N ARG A 620 -2.85 14.86 18.77
CA ARG A 620 -1.77 14.21 18.02
C ARG A 620 -2.24 12.87 17.42
N THR A 621 -1.79 12.53 16.22
CA THR A 621 -2.08 11.23 15.61
C THR A 621 -1.30 10.13 16.33
N GLY A 622 -1.96 9.01 16.64
CA GLY A 622 -1.39 7.83 17.26
C GLY A 622 -2.35 7.23 18.28
N HIS A 623 -2.81 6.00 18.05
CA HIS A 623 -3.81 5.34 18.87
C HIS A 623 -3.49 5.29 20.37
N SER A 624 -2.21 5.09 20.75
CA SER A 624 -1.78 5.15 22.15
C SER A 624 -1.89 6.56 22.76
N LEU A 625 -1.58 7.61 21.98
CA LEU A 625 -1.71 9.01 22.44
C LEU A 625 -3.17 9.43 22.59
N ILE A 626 -4.04 8.96 21.70
CA ILE A 626 -5.48 9.23 21.78
C ILE A 626 -6.07 8.55 23.03
N LYS A 627 -5.74 7.27 23.28
CA LYS A 627 -6.16 6.58 24.53
C LYS A 627 -5.68 7.30 25.78
N ALA A 628 -4.43 7.77 25.81
CA ALA A 628 -3.91 8.57 26.92
C ALA A 628 -4.70 9.87 27.10
N LYS A 629 -5.01 10.58 26.00
CA LYS A 629 -5.76 11.84 26.05
C LYS A 629 -7.22 11.65 26.45
N MET A 630 -7.87 10.56 26.02
CA MET A 630 -9.20 10.21 26.49
C MET A 630 -9.23 10.01 28.00
N ARG A 631 -8.24 9.32 28.57
CA ARG A 631 -8.13 9.14 30.03
C ARG A 631 -7.91 10.46 30.76
N GLU A 632 -7.05 11.32 30.23
CA GLU A 632 -6.76 12.65 30.81
C GLU A 632 -8.00 13.54 30.85
N THR A 633 -8.81 13.52 29.79
CA THR A 633 -9.92 14.45 29.59
C THR A 633 -11.29 13.90 29.99
N GLY A 634 -11.40 12.58 30.17
CA GLY A 634 -12.69 11.90 30.32
C GLY A 634 -13.54 11.97 29.05
N ALA A 635 -12.92 12.02 27.86
CA ALA A 635 -13.65 12.06 26.60
C ALA A 635 -14.49 10.79 26.40
N GLU A 636 -15.72 10.96 25.91
CA GLU A 636 -16.68 9.87 25.69
C GLU A 636 -16.47 9.18 24.34
N LEU A 637 -15.83 9.88 23.39
CA LEU A 637 -15.56 9.41 22.05
C LEU A 637 -14.24 9.99 21.54
N ALA A 638 -13.48 9.18 20.82
CA ALA A 638 -12.42 9.66 19.97
C ALA A 638 -12.39 8.92 18.63
N GLY A 639 -11.73 9.49 17.64
CA GLY A 639 -11.39 8.77 16.42
C GLY A 639 -10.24 9.41 15.66
N GLU A 640 -9.62 8.61 14.79
CA GLU A 640 -8.48 9.03 13.98
C GLU A 640 -8.77 8.80 12.50
N MET A 641 -8.14 9.60 11.64
CA MET A 641 -8.26 9.44 10.20
C MET A 641 -7.77 8.09 9.67
N SER A 642 -6.96 7.36 10.45
CA SER A 642 -6.52 5.99 10.14
C SER A 642 -7.60 4.93 10.35
N GLY A 643 -8.76 5.26 10.92
CA GLY A 643 -9.87 4.32 11.12
C GLY A 643 -9.98 3.73 12.53
N HIS A 644 -9.13 4.15 13.47
CA HIS A 644 -9.31 3.81 14.88
C HIS A 644 -10.45 4.64 15.47
N PHE A 645 -11.39 3.98 16.16
CA PHE A 645 -12.50 4.62 16.87
C PHE A 645 -12.55 4.12 18.31
N PHE A 646 -12.67 5.05 19.24
CA PHE A 646 -12.55 4.79 20.67
C PHE A 646 -13.84 5.23 21.36
N PHE A 647 -14.71 4.28 21.65
CA PHE A 647 -15.93 4.53 22.40
C PHE A 647 -15.64 4.34 23.90
N LYS A 648 -15.90 5.37 24.70
CA LYS A 648 -16.01 5.24 26.16
C LYS A 648 -17.47 5.17 26.60
N GLU A 649 -18.34 5.91 25.91
CA GLU A 649 -19.79 5.77 26.06
C GLU A 649 -20.21 4.33 25.72
N ARG A 650 -20.86 3.65 26.69
CA ARG A 650 -21.29 2.23 26.62
C ARG A 650 -20.17 1.20 26.41
N TRP A 651 -18.92 1.62 26.39
CA TRP A 651 -17.76 0.76 26.12
C TRP A 651 -16.57 1.11 27.03
N TYR A 652 -15.35 0.76 26.65
CA TYR A 652 -14.20 0.75 27.56
C TYR A 652 -13.13 1.80 27.25
N GLY A 653 -13.24 2.53 26.14
CA GLY A 653 -12.35 3.63 25.75
C GLY A 653 -11.09 3.20 24.98
N PHE A 654 -11.02 1.95 24.52
CA PHE A 654 -10.00 1.49 23.58
C PHE A 654 -10.52 1.48 22.14
N ASP A 655 -9.59 1.48 21.18
CA ASP A 655 -9.84 1.36 19.75
C ASP A 655 -10.37 -0.03 19.41
N ASP A 656 -11.51 -0.07 18.73
CA ASP A 656 -12.20 -1.29 18.38
C ASP A 656 -13.00 -1.11 17.08
N GLY A 657 -12.43 -1.60 15.97
CA GLY A 657 -13.07 -1.51 14.66
C GLY A 657 -14.38 -2.30 14.60
N ILE A 658 -14.41 -3.48 15.25
CA ILE A 658 -15.56 -4.39 15.26
C ILE A 658 -16.72 -3.76 16.03
N TYR A 659 -16.46 -3.20 17.22
CA TYR A 659 -17.47 -2.46 17.98
C TYR A 659 -17.92 -1.19 17.24
N ALA A 660 -17.00 -0.46 16.60
CA ALA A 660 -17.36 0.70 15.78
C ALA A 660 -18.28 0.33 14.61
N ALA A 661 -18.07 -0.83 13.97
CA ALA A 661 -18.97 -1.34 12.93
C ALA A 661 -20.35 -1.66 13.50
N ALA A 662 -20.42 -2.34 14.65
CA ALA A 662 -21.69 -2.61 15.33
C ALA A 662 -22.45 -1.31 15.68
N ARG A 663 -21.76 -0.31 16.23
CA ARG A 663 -22.34 1.01 16.55
C ARG A 663 -22.78 1.77 15.31
N LEU A 664 -22.03 1.69 14.21
CA LEU A 664 -22.44 2.26 12.93
C LEU A 664 -23.77 1.64 12.47
N LEU A 665 -23.87 0.32 12.53
CA LEU A 665 -25.07 -0.39 12.07
C LEU A 665 -26.27 -0.11 12.96
N GLU A 666 -26.08 -0.01 14.28
CA GLU A 666 -27.13 0.46 15.21
C GLU A 666 -27.66 1.84 14.80
N ILE A 667 -26.77 2.81 14.54
CA ILE A 667 -27.17 4.18 14.15
C ILE A 667 -27.90 4.20 12.79
N LEU A 668 -27.36 3.49 11.80
CA LEU A 668 -27.97 3.43 10.46
C LEU A 668 -29.31 2.69 10.47
N ALA A 669 -29.42 1.63 11.27
CA ALA A 669 -30.63 0.83 11.40
C ALA A 669 -31.72 1.59 12.17
N GLY A 670 -31.36 2.33 13.22
CA GLY A 670 -32.27 3.11 14.08
C GLY A 670 -32.69 4.47 13.51
N ASP A 671 -32.45 4.76 12.23
CA ASP A 671 -32.92 6.00 11.62
C ASP A 671 -34.45 6.05 11.55
N LEU A 672 -35.06 6.88 12.41
CA LEU A 672 -36.52 7.02 12.53
C LEU A 672 -37.21 7.54 11.26
N GLN A 673 -36.45 8.13 10.33
CA GLN A 673 -36.98 8.61 9.05
C GLN A 673 -36.97 7.53 7.95
N GLY A 674 -36.41 6.35 8.25
CA GLY A 674 -36.33 5.24 7.31
C GLY A 674 -35.36 5.49 6.15
N ARG A 675 -34.39 6.40 6.31
CA ARG A 675 -33.42 6.74 5.26
C ARG A 675 -32.46 5.58 5.01
N SER A 676 -32.00 5.48 3.77
CA SER A 676 -30.89 4.61 3.40
C SER A 676 -29.57 5.10 4.02
N PRO A 677 -28.58 4.22 4.22
CA PRO A 677 -27.25 4.65 4.67
C PRO A 677 -26.64 5.76 3.80
N ALA A 678 -26.82 5.69 2.48
CA ALA A 678 -26.34 6.71 1.55
C ALA A 678 -26.97 8.08 1.81
N GLU A 679 -28.28 8.14 2.04
CA GLU A 679 -28.97 9.38 2.37
C GLU A 679 -28.51 9.96 3.72
N ILE A 680 -28.27 9.10 4.72
CA ILE A 680 -27.73 9.53 6.03
C ILE A 680 -26.34 10.15 5.86
N PHE A 681 -25.43 9.47 5.14
CA PHE A 681 -24.09 10.00 4.88
C PHE A 681 -24.12 11.29 4.04
N ALA A 682 -25.07 11.43 3.12
CA ALA A 682 -25.25 12.66 2.35
C ALA A 682 -25.63 13.88 3.21
N THR A 683 -26.16 13.68 4.43
CA THR A 683 -26.41 14.78 5.38
C THR A 683 -25.15 15.30 6.07
N LEU A 684 -24.03 14.60 5.94
CA LEU A 684 -22.75 15.00 6.53
C LEU A 684 -21.99 15.88 5.54
N PRO A 685 -21.42 17.01 5.99
CA PRO A 685 -20.64 17.88 5.13
C PRO A 685 -19.47 17.12 4.48
N LYS A 686 -19.11 17.56 3.28
CA LYS A 686 -18.04 16.99 2.46
C LYS A 686 -17.24 18.13 1.81
N SER A 687 -15.93 17.94 1.72
CA SER A 687 -14.99 18.84 1.07
C SER A 687 -14.29 18.16 -0.09
N VAL A 688 -13.58 18.94 -0.90
CA VAL A 688 -12.58 18.39 -1.82
C VAL A 688 -11.32 18.11 -1.00
N SER A 689 -10.87 16.87 -0.94
CA SER A 689 -9.67 16.48 -0.21
C SER A 689 -8.78 15.57 -1.03
N THR A 690 -7.48 15.61 -0.75
CA THR A 690 -6.58 14.55 -1.21
C THR A 690 -6.77 13.29 -0.37
N PRO A 691 -6.39 12.11 -0.89
CA PRO A 691 -6.06 10.99 -0.03
C PRO A 691 -4.86 11.35 0.88
N GLU A 692 -4.49 10.43 1.75
CA GLU A 692 -3.20 10.52 2.45
C GLU A 692 -2.06 10.41 1.43
N LEU A 693 -1.15 11.38 1.45
CA LEU A 693 0.03 11.43 0.59
C LEU A 693 1.26 11.11 1.43
N LYS A 694 2.20 10.33 0.87
CA LYS A 694 3.43 9.94 1.56
C LYS A 694 4.65 10.39 0.77
N ILE A 695 5.65 10.91 1.47
CA ILE A 695 6.99 11.16 0.92
C ILE A 695 7.96 10.28 1.70
N GLU A 696 8.47 9.25 1.04
CA GLU A 696 9.46 8.34 1.63
C GLU A 696 10.81 9.04 1.82
N LEU A 697 11.42 8.82 2.98
CA LEU A 697 12.72 9.34 3.37
C LEU A 697 13.52 8.22 4.03
N ALA A 698 14.80 8.47 4.32
CA ALA A 698 15.55 7.51 5.14
C ALA A 698 15.08 7.55 6.60
N GLU A 699 15.32 6.46 7.33
CA GLU A 699 15.03 6.37 8.77
C GLU A 699 15.68 7.54 9.52
N GLY A 700 14.90 8.20 10.38
CA GLY A 700 15.28 9.43 11.10
C GLY A 700 15.28 10.73 10.28
N GLU A 701 15.35 10.71 8.94
CA GLU A 701 15.41 11.96 8.15
C GLU A 701 14.11 12.76 8.18
N HIS A 702 12.97 12.08 8.22
CA HIS A 702 11.63 12.67 8.31
C HIS A 702 11.45 13.56 9.55
N TYR A 703 11.99 13.17 10.72
CA TYR A 703 11.99 14.04 11.92
C TYR A 703 12.87 15.27 11.72
N ARG A 704 14.11 15.09 11.25
CA ARG A 704 15.04 16.21 11.00
C ARG A 704 14.49 17.18 9.95
N PHE A 705 13.77 16.66 8.96
CA PHE A 705 13.09 17.47 7.97
C PHE A 705 12.02 18.34 8.62
N MET A 706 11.16 17.74 9.46
CA MET A 706 10.11 18.47 10.16
C MET A 706 10.66 19.56 11.10
N ASP A 707 11.80 19.32 11.75
CA ASP A 707 12.44 20.33 12.61
C ASP A 707 12.90 21.54 11.80
N ARG A 708 13.51 21.32 10.63
CA ARG A 708 13.87 22.42 9.71
C ARG A 708 12.64 23.13 9.17
N LEU A 709 11.61 22.38 8.79
CA LEU A 709 10.36 22.94 8.29
C LEU A 709 9.70 23.85 9.31
N ARG A 710 9.60 23.44 10.58
CA ARG A 710 9.03 24.29 11.65
C ARG A 710 9.80 25.60 11.87
N GLN A 711 11.11 25.60 11.61
CA GLN A 711 11.96 26.78 11.77
C GLN A 711 11.91 27.73 10.57
N GLN A 712 11.65 27.21 9.37
CA GLN A 712 11.80 27.96 8.11
C GLN A 712 10.46 28.29 7.43
N ALA A 713 9.43 27.46 7.65
CA ALA A 713 8.20 27.55 6.90
C ALA A 713 7.33 28.73 7.36
N THR A 714 6.75 29.42 6.39
CA THR A 714 5.82 30.54 6.60
C THR A 714 4.52 30.27 5.84
N PHE A 715 3.39 30.40 6.54
CA PHE A 715 2.06 30.22 5.96
C PHE A 715 1.27 31.51 6.20
N GLU A 716 1.34 32.41 5.22
CA GLU A 716 0.63 33.69 5.26
C GLU A 716 -0.89 33.45 5.39
N ASP A 717 -1.53 34.25 6.24
CA ASP A 717 -2.97 34.24 6.52
C ASP A 717 -3.55 32.91 7.05
N ALA A 718 -2.70 31.96 7.45
CA ALA A 718 -3.11 30.69 8.03
C ALA A 718 -3.02 30.72 9.57
N THR A 719 -3.96 30.04 10.23
CA THR A 719 -3.79 29.67 11.64
C THR A 719 -2.95 28.40 11.72
N LEU A 720 -1.82 28.47 12.41
CA LEU A 720 -0.91 27.33 12.54
C LEU A 720 -1.22 26.48 13.78
N ILE A 721 -1.24 25.16 13.57
CA ILE A 721 -1.38 24.14 14.60
C ILE A 721 -0.17 23.22 14.51
N THR A 722 0.65 23.18 15.56
CA THR A 722 1.93 22.47 15.58
C THR A 722 2.01 21.37 16.64
N ILE A 723 0.86 20.88 17.12
CA ILE A 723 0.80 19.78 18.11
C ILE A 723 1.35 18.47 17.54
N ASP A 724 1.17 18.24 16.24
CA ASP A 724 1.73 17.10 15.49
C ASP A 724 2.01 17.56 14.06
N GLY A 725 3.30 17.63 13.72
CA GLY A 725 3.76 18.25 12.47
C GLY A 725 3.47 19.74 12.35
N VAL A 726 3.05 20.16 11.16
CA VAL A 726 2.59 21.53 10.84
C VAL A 726 1.28 21.43 10.06
N ARG A 727 0.20 21.84 10.70
CA ARG A 727 -1.11 22.06 10.08
C ARG A 727 -1.37 23.56 9.94
N ALA A 728 -1.82 23.97 8.77
CA ALA A 728 -2.12 25.36 8.43
C ALA A 728 -3.57 25.46 7.96
N ASP A 729 -4.41 26.20 8.71
CA ASP A 729 -5.85 26.35 8.46
C ASP A 729 -6.15 27.76 7.95
N TRP A 730 -6.71 27.85 6.73
CA TRP A 730 -7.31 29.04 6.14
C TRP A 730 -8.86 28.97 6.25
N PRO A 731 -9.59 30.08 6.01
CA PRO A 731 -11.05 30.06 6.04
C PRO A 731 -11.72 29.09 5.06
N ASP A 732 -11.05 28.75 3.97
CA ASP A 732 -11.55 27.96 2.82
C ASP A 732 -10.86 26.59 2.66
N GLY A 733 -10.02 26.18 3.62
CA GLY A 733 -9.33 24.89 3.59
C GLY A 733 -8.11 24.80 4.51
N TRP A 734 -7.47 23.64 4.57
CA TRP A 734 -6.28 23.39 5.37
C TRP A 734 -5.29 22.44 4.68
N GLY A 735 -4.03 22.50 5.11
CA GLY A 735 -3.01 21.52 4.74
C GLY A 735 -2.23 21.04 5.96
N LEU A 736 -1.73 19.80 5.89
CA LEU A 736 -0.91 19.18 6.92
C LEU A 736 0.33 18.56 6.30
N VAL A 737 1.45 18.68 7.00
CA VAL A 737 2.60 17.79 6.87
C VAL A 737 3.10 17.38 8.24
N ARG A 738 3.29 16.08 8.44
CA ARG A 738 3.83 15.51 9.69
C ARG A 738 4.80 14.37 9.41
N ALA A 739 5.63 14.05 10.39
CA ALA A 739 6.45 12.86 10.38
C ALA A 739 5.58 11.65 10.77
N SER A 740 5.69 10.56 10.00
CA SER A 740 5.12 9.26 10.40
C SER A 740 5.93 8.67 11.56
N ASN A 741 5.25 7.99 12.48
CA ASN A 741 5.87 7.34 13.63
C ASN A 741 6.12 5.83 13.42
N THR A 742 5.56 5.27 12.35
CA THR A 742 5.63 3.84 12.02
C THR A 742 6.45 3.56 10.76
N THR A 743 6.60 4.55 9.89
CA THR A 743 7.35 4.45 8.63
C THR A 743 8.24 5.68 8.46
N PRO A 744 9.40 5.57 7.79
CA PRO A 744 10.31 6.70 7.60
C PRO A 744 9.81 7.63 6.49
N ALA A 745 8.68 8.30 6.71
CA ALA A 745 8.01 9.10 5.71
C ALA A 745 7.40 10.38 6.28
N LEU A 746 7.23 11.39 5.43
CA LEU A 746 6.31 12.50 5.71
C LEU A 746 4.92 12.12 5.23
N VAL A 747 3.91 12.43 6.04
CA VAL A 747 2.49 12.23 5.73
C VAL A 747 1.86 13.59 5.52
N LEU A 748 1.17 13.74 4.38
CA LEU A 748 0.49 14.97 3.99
C LEU A 748 -0.97 14.72 3.68
N ARG A 749 -1.80 15.72 3.95
CA ARG A 749 -3.21 15.75 3.55
C ARG A 749 -3.63 17.20 3.32
N PHE A 750 -4.45 17.41 2.31
CA PHE A 750 -5.02 18.71 1.97
C PHE A 750 -6.52 18.60 1.83
N GLU A 751 -7.22 19.64 2.27
CA GLU A 751 -8.67 19.75 2.14
C GLU A 751 -9.06 21.20 1.87
N ALA A 752 -10.06 21.41 1.02
CA ALA A 752 -10.61 22.73 0.77
C ALA A 752 -12.07 22.66 0.33
N ASP A 753 -12.76 23.80 0.39
CA ASP A 753 -14.15 23.95 -0.05
C ASP A 753 -14.32 23.73 -1.55
N ASN A 754 -13.27 23.97 -2.34
CA ASN A 754 -13.27 23.82 -3.79
C ASN A 754 -11.87 23.52 -4.34
N ALA A 755 -11.82 23.10 -5.61
CA ALA A 755 -10.58 22.71 -6.28
C ALA A 755 -9.55 23.85 -6.41
N ALA A 756 -9.99 25.09 -6.57
CA ALA A 756 -9.08 26.24 -6.69
C ALA A 756 -8.37 26.54 -5.36
N ALA A 757 -9.10 26.49 -4.25
CA ALA A 757 -8.55 26.62 -2.91
C ALA A 757 -7.59 25.45 -2.59
N LEU A 758 -7.96 24.21 -2.95
CA LEU A 758 -7.08 23.04 -2.76
C LEU A 758 -5.75 23.21 -3.51
N ALA A 759 -5.80 23.62 -4.77
CA ALA A 759 -4.61 23.86 -5.58
C ALA A 759 -3.73 24.97 -4.98
N ARG A 760 -4.33 26.08 -4.50
CA ARG A 760 -3.60 27.14 -3.80
C ARG A 760 -2.87 26.60 -2.56
N ILE A 761 -3.56 25.85 -1.72
CA ILE A 761 -2.98 25.27 -0.49
C ILE A 761 -1.84 24.31 -0.83
N GLN A 762 -2.02 23.42 -1.80
CA GLN A 762 -0.96 22.54 -2.29
C GLN A 762 0.26 23.34 -2.76
N GLN A 763 0.07 24.41 -3.53
CA GLN A 763 1.18 25.25 -3.99
C GLN A 763 1.91 25.97 -2.85
N VAL A 764 1.21 26.40 -1.80
CA VAL A 764 1.84 26.96 -0.60
C VAL A 764 2.72 25.90 0.07
N PHE A 765 2.19 24.70 0.32
CA PHE A 765 2.98 23.61 0.92
C PHE A 765 4.15 23.18 0.04
N ARG A 766 3.95 23.07 -1.28
CA ARG A 766 5.03 22.81 -2.26
C ARG A 766 6.18 23.80 -2.09
N LYS A 767 5.87 25.10 -2.04
CA LYS A 767 6.87 26.16 -1.86
C LYS A 767 7.63 25.98 -0.54
N GLN A 768 6.95 25.72 0.56
CA GLN A 768 7.58 25.56 1.88
C GLN A 768 8.44 24.29 1.96
N LEU A 769 7.96 23.16 1.43
CA LEU A 769 8.71 21.90 1.45
C LEU A 769 9.97 21.97 0.58
N LEU A 770 9.87 22.53 -0.62
CA LEU A 770 11.02 22.68 -1.53
C LEU A 770 12.00 23.76 -1.07
N ALA A 771 11.59 24.71 -0.24
CA ALA A 771 12.50 25.65 0.41
C ALA A 771 13.40 24.95 1.45
N VAL A 772 12.90 23.91 2.13
CA VAL A 772 13.69 23.10 3.06
C VAL A 772 14.59 22.11 2.31
N ASP A 773 14.07 21.46 1.28
CA ASP A 773 14.83 20.55 0.41
C ASP A 773 14.29 20.55 -1.02
N PHE A 774 15.04 21.20 -1.93
CA PHE A 774 14.68 21.34 -3.33
C PHE A 774 14.69 20.03 -4.13
N LYS A 775 15.24 18.94 -3.56
CA LYS A 775 15.32 17.61 -4.19
C LYS A 775 14.11 16.73 -3.86
N LEU A 776 13.22 17.16 -2.98
CA LEU A 776 12.03 16.38 -2.62
C LEU A 776 11.16 16.10 -3.84
N LYS A 777 10.81 14.83 -4.02
CA LYS A 777 9.80 14.40 -4.99
C LYS A 777 8.43 14.49 -4.32
N LEU A 778 7.64 15.49 -4.71
CA LEU A 778 6.31 15.70 -4.15
C LEU A 778 5.27 14.87 -4.92
N PRO A 779 4.39 14.12 -4.24
CA PRO A 779 3.34 13.31 -4.85
C PRO A 779 2.08 14.13 -5.22
N PHE A 780 2.23 15.43 -5.38
CA PHE A 780 1.13 16.37 -5.66
C PHE A 780 1.65 17.53 -6.54
N PRO A 781 0.76 18.23 -7.26
CA PRO A 781 1.12 19.21 -8.29
C PRO A 781 1.89 20.43 -7.79
#